data_AF-A0ABC9GCJ4-F1
#
_entry.id   AF-A0ABC9GCJ4-F1
#
_cell.length_a   1.000
_cell.length_b   1.000
_cell.length_c   1.000
_cell.angle_alpha   90.00
_cell.angle_beta   90.00
_cell.angle_gamma   90.00
#
_symmetry.space_group_name_H-M   'P 1'
#
loop_
_entity.id
_entity.type
_entity.pdbx_description
1 polymer ?
#
loop_
_entity_poly.entity_id
_entity_poly.type
_entity_poly.pdbx_seq_one_letter_code
_entity_poly.pdbx_strand_id
1 'polypeptide(L)'
;MNGPVTSVYHCRFACSCGANTRKAIIEQMDLSNATQWWEEWQLRILVLGSLGMQFYLALFASARKKHIRPLFRFSIWLAYLAGDALAIYALATLFNRERKLRYTSADGSHNLEVLWAPILLIHLGGQFSITAYNIEDNELWRRHVVTAMSQVAVALYVFCKSWSSSADRRLLAAAVLLFILGVFKCFLRSLALKRSSFNSLVSSFNPAPRTENVIREVELEEYIQQARDFVDCNKRPPTMDRAAKLPHTELSIPDKLLVDSAYAYPDRLKKLKSLWSLDDKEVYAALREGLSKSFNLIYTNDFQDSNPNRKDNICTECCLLLFLFFVMVLSMPPIILFHISHKQAYMRSDIKVTFSLLYITYFLEISSFITKATLASEWHDRVAQNSLIGSLAGKRRRAWLMGVAESKPCHSSKDITGLVQSHVRNGWINYINDTESYWKFNDISRGGGHWTLERNGCEENFGGSIEKPFDESTILWHVATDFCFHLKGSSPDSKRARHCREISNYMVHLLFANPEMLIPGSRRTLFTDAYNELEAILKDEDLSLLDENQLTEKIIDKVGSSKEGNIVQDSWVLARNLMGLGNEKMWEVINGVWIEMLCFSAGRCRGYLHAKSLGSGGEYLTFASLLMSHAGLETFAERQQRVQLRLPKEERVKNAKQRIQEAASNQAVKEEENPATPPATEVNEQVRQAENPAPESLSQAERISPEIKIIISA
;
A
#
# COMPACT_ATOMS: atom_id res chain seq x y z
N MET A 1 57.08 -69.89 43.53
CA MET A 1 55.67 -70.27 43.72
C MET A 1 54.87 -69.03 44.07
N ASN A 2 53.96 -68.65 43.17
CA ASN A 2 52.75 -67.82 43.29
C ASN A 2 52.71 -66.66 44.32
N GLY A 3 52.70 -65.42 43.81
CA GLY A 3 52.26 -64.19 44.50
C GLY A 3 51.60 -63.22 43.50
N PRO A 4 50.57 -62.43 43.88
CA PRO A 4 49.45 -62.12 43.00
C PRO A 4 49.63 -60.81 42.19
N VAL A 5 49.47 -60.90 40.86
CA VAL A 5 49.45 -59.77 39.90
C VAL A 5 48.02 -59.40 39.47
N THR A 6 47.02 -59.60 40.34
CA THR A 6 45.59 -59.42 40.00
C THR A 6 44.89 -58.24 40.67
N SER A 7 45.56 -57.41 41.47
CA SER A 7 44.87 -56.34 42.22
C SER A 7 44.86 -54.95 41.57
N VAL A 8 45.72 -54.67 40.58
CA VAL A 8 45.89 -53.28 40.07
C VAL A 8 45.05 -52.98 38.83
N TYR A 9 44.75 -53.99 37.99
CA TYR A 9 43.93 -53.79 36.80
C TYR A 9 42.42 -53.69 37.09
N HIS A 10 41.93 -54.35 38.15
CA HIS A 10 40.53 -54.23 38.56
C HIS A 10 40.19 -52.84 39.13
N CYS A 11 41.15 -52.18 39.78
CA CYS A 11 40.93 -50.86 40.39
C CYS A 11 40.93 -49.71 39.37
N ARG A 12 41.74 -49.79 38.31
CA ARG A 12 41.74 -48.80 37.20
C ARG A 12 40.49 -48.89 36.32
N PHE A 13 39.97 -50.09 36.07
CA PHE A 13 38.72 -50.27 35.31
C PHE A 13 37.50 -49.79 36.12
N ALA A 14 37.45 -50.04 37.44
CA ALA A 14 36.39 -49.54 38.31
C ALA A 14 36.38 -48.00 38.45
N CYS A 15 37.55 -47.36 38.50
CA CYS A 15 37.67 -45.90 38.59
C CYS A 15 37.30 -45.19 37.27
N SER A 16 37.67 -45.76 36.11
CA SER A 16 37.28 -45.22 34.79
C SER A 16 35.80 -45.45 34.48
N CYS A 17 35.23 -46.58 34.92
CA CYS A 17 33.80 -46.84 34.82
C CYS A 17 33.02 -45.86 35.73
N GLY A 18 33.42 -45.67 36.99
CA GLY A 18 32.76 -44.73 37.91
C GLY A 18 32.87 -43.25 37.52
N ALA A 19 33.94 -42.83 36.84
CA ALA A 19 34.07 -41.48 36.30
C ALA A 19 33.14 -41.24 35.09
N ASN A 20 33.01 -42.23 34.19
CA ASN A 20 32.04 -42.17 33.09
C ASN A 20 30.60 -42.24 33.61
N THR A 21 30.32 -43.02 34.66
CA THR A 21 29.00 -43.06 35.29
C THR A 21 28.67 -41.75 36.00
N ARG A 22 29.62 -41.12 36.72
CA ARG A 22 29.41 -39.79 37.32
C ARG A 22 29.18 -38.72 36.28
N LYS A 23 29.94 -38.72 35.18
CA LYS A 23 29.76 -37.75 34.10
C LYS A 23 28.40 -37.92 33.42
N ALA A 24 27.98 -39.16 33.15
CA ALA A 24 26.66 -39.47 32.61
C ALA A 24 25.52 -39.11 33.59
N ILE A 25 25.72 -39.29 34.91
CA ILE A 25 24.74 -38.88 35.94
C ILE A 25 24.66 -37.35 36.03
N ILE A 26 25.79 -36.64 35.94
CA ILE A 26 25.81 -35.17 35.93
C ILE A 26 25.14 -34.64 34.66
N GLU A 27 25.43 -35.20 33.49
CA GLU A 27 24.77 -34.84 32.22
C GLU A 27 23.26 -35.18 32.25
N GLN A 28 22.86 -36.30 32.84
CA GLN A 28 21.44 -36.64 33.04
C GLN A 28 20.75 -35.73 34.06
N MET A 29 21.42 -35.37 35.16
CA MET A 29 20.89 -34.42 36.15
C MET A 29 20.75 -33.02 35.55
N ASP A 30 21.70 -32.58 34.74
CA ASP A 30 21.64 -31.27 34.08
C ASP A 30 20.53 -31.22 33.02
N LEU A 31 20.38 -32.30 32.24
CA LEU A 31 19.26 -32.46 31.29
C LEU A 31 17.90 -32.55 32.02
N SER A 32 17.82 -33.27 33.14
CA SER A 32 16.61 -33.37 33.97
C SER A 32 16.24 -32.02 34.59
N ASN A 33 17.22 -31.26 35.08
CA ASN A 33 16.99 -29.92 35.62
C ASN A 33 16.56 -28.95 34.51
N ALA A 34 17.19 -29.01 33.33
CA ALA A 34 16.84 -28.19 32.19
C ALA A 34 15.43 -28.50 31.65
N THR A 35 15.06 -29.79 31.58
CA THR A 35 13.71 -30.20 31.16
C THR A 35 12.65 -29.79 32.18
N GLN A 36 12.91 -29.93 33.48
CA GLN A 36 12.00 -29.44 34.52
C GLN A 36 11.86 -27.92 34.48
N TRP A 37 12.97 -27.19 34.33
CA TRP A 37 12.95 -25.74 34.18
C TRP A 37 12.13 -25.32 32.95
N TRP A 38 12.33 -26.00 31.82
CA TRP A 38 11.57 -25.75 30.59
C TRP A 38 10.08 -26.04 30.79
N GLU A 39 9.73 -27.21 31.36
CA GLU A 39 8.34 -27.58 31.67
C GLU A 39 7.66 -26.55 32.58
N GLU A 40 8.38 -25.88 33.46
CA GLU A 40 7.85 -24.79 34.29
C GLU A 40 7.72 -23.48 33.48
N TRP A 41 8.77 -23.04 32.79
CA TRP A 41 8.85 -21.72 32.16
C TRP A 41 8.26 -21.61 30.76
N GLN A 42 8.08 -22.72 30.04
CA GLN A 42 7.64 -22.75 28.65
C GLN A 42 6.43 -21.86 28.40
N LEU A 43 5.33 -22.03 29.16
CA LEU A 43 4.12 -21.23 28.96
C LEU A 43 4.37 -19.73 29.18
N ARG A 44 5.12 -19.37 30.23
CA ARG A 44 5.44 -17.96 30.55
C ARG A 44 6.24 -17.31 29.43
N ILE A 45 7.23 -18.03 28.89
CA ILE A 45 8.05 -17.58 27.76
C ILE A 45 7.19 -17.38 26.52
N LEU A 46 6.29 -18.32 26.22
CA LEU A 46 5.42 -18.24 25.04
C LEU A 46 4.43 -17.07 25.13
N VAL A 47 3.81 -16.87 26.29
CA VAL A 47 2.82 -15.80 26.50
C VAL A 47 3.49 -14.43 26.47
N LEU A 48 4.66 -14.27 27.11
CA LEU A 48 5.45 -13.03 27.03
C LEU A 48 6.02 -12.80 25.63
N GLY A 49 6.44 -13.86 24.93
CA GLY A 49 6.88 -13.78 23.54
C GLY A 49 5.76 -13.32 22.60
N SER A 50 4.56 -13.86 22.77
CA SER A 50 3.36 -13.43 22.03
C SER A 50 3.07 -11.94 22.27
N LEU A 51 3.08 -11.49 23.53
CA LEU A 51 2.92 -10.09 23.90
C LEU A 51 4.00 -9.19 23.27
N GLY A 52 5.26 -9.65 23.28
CA GLY A 52 6.39 -8.95 22.67
C GLY A 52 6.23 -8.77 21.16
N MET A 53 5.78 -9.80 20.43
CA MET A 53 5.50 -9.70 18.99
C MET A 53 4.38 -8.70 18.70
N GLN A 54 3.31 -8.73 19.50
CA GLN A 54 2.19 -7.79 19.37
C GLN A 54 2.65 -6.34 19.62
N PHE A 55 3.47 -6.11 20.64
CA PHE A 55 4.05 -4.80 20.93
C PHE A 55 5.00 -4.31 19.83
N TYR A 56 5.84 -5.19 19.30
CA TYR A 56 6.71 -4.88 18.17
C TYR A 56 5.91 -4.44 16.94
N LEU A 57 4.85 -5.17 16.59
CA LEU A 57 3.97 -4.83 15.46
C LEU A 57 3.23 -3.51 15.68
N ALA A 58 2.76 -3.22 16.90
CA ALA A 58 2.09 -1.96 17.21
C ALA A 58 2.99 -0.74 16.92
N LEU A 59 4.29 -0.83 17.26
CA LEU A 59 5.24 0.27 17.05
C LEU A 59 5.72 0.39 15.60
N PHE A 60 5.99 -0.74 14.93
CA PHE A 60 6.76 -0.72 13.67
C PHE A 60 5.95 -1.05 12.43
N ALA A 61 4.74 -1.61 12.53
CA ALA A 61 3.97 -1.98 11.33
C ALA A 61 3.63 -0.78 10.45
N SER A 62 3.34 0.39 11.03
CA SER A 62 3.05 1.62 10.29
C SER A 62 4.24 2.13 9.46
N ALA A 63 5.48 1.72 9.80
CA ALA A 63 6.66 2.06 9.01
C ALA A 63 6.65 1.44 7.61
N ARG A 64 5.78 0.45 7.35
CA ARG A 64 5.59 -0.17 6.03
C ARG A 64 5.09 0.79 4.95
N LYS A 65 4.49 1.92 5.33
CA LYS A 65 4.15 3.02 4.40
C LYS A 65 5.38 3.76 3.86
N LYS A 66 6.56 3.49 4.42
CA LYS A 66 7.83 4.12 4.06
C LYS A 66 8.76 3.09 3.42
N HIS A 67 9.69 3.57 2.62
CA HIS A 67 10.77 2.74 2.09
C HIS A 67 11.75 2.39 3.23
N ILE A 68 11.66 1.15 3.73
CA ILE A 68 12.46 0.65 4.85
C ILE A 68 13.53 -0.35 4.38
N ARG A 69 14.61 -0.50 5.15
CA ARG A 69 15.69 -1.45 4.85
C ARG A 69 15.17 -2.89 4.76
N PRO A 70 15.71 -3.74 3.85
CA PRO A 70 15.24 -5.11 3.66
C PRO A 70 15.23 -5.96 4.95
N LEU A 71 16.28 -5.84 5.78
CA LEU A 71 16.37 -6.59 7.04
C LEU A 71 15.29 -6.17 8.05
N PHE A 72 14.99 -4.87 8.13
CA PHE A 72 13.94 -4.34 9.00
C PHE A 72 12.54 -4.72 8.49
N ARG A 73 12.37 -4.82 7.17
CA ARG A 73 11.15 -5.35 6.57
C ARG A 73 10.96 -6.83 6.89
N PHE A 74 12.03 -7.62 6.77
CA PHE A 74 12.04 -9.03 7.13
C PHE A 74 11.68 -9.25 8.61
N SER A 75 12.15 -8.39 9.54
CA SER A 75 11.78 -8.51 10.94
C SER A 75 10.31 -8.22 11.21
N ILE A 76 9.69 -7.24 10.52
CA ILE A 76 8.23 -7.01 10.60
C ILE A 76 7.45 -8.21 10.08
N TRP A 77 7.86 -8.78 8.94
CA TRP A 77 7.27 -10.00 8.39
C TRP A 77 7.36 -11.18 9.36
N LEU A 78 8.54 -11.39 9.96
CA LEU A 78 8.74 -12.46 10.92
C LEU A 78 7.89 -12.27 12.18
N ALA A 79 7.79 -11.04 12.70
CA ALA A 79 6.94 -10.73 13.84
C ALA A 79 5.46 -10.96 13.55
N TYR A 80 5.00 -10.64 12.33
CA TYR A 80 3.63 -10.92 11.88
C TYR A 80 3.32 -12.41 11.89
N LEU A 81 4.21 -13.24 11.34
CA LEU A 81 4.05 -14.70 11.35
C LEU A 81 4.16 -15.30 12.75
N ALA A 82 5.11 -14.82 13.56
CA ALA A 82 5.34 -15.30 14.92
C ALA A 82 4.19 -14.94 15.87
N GLY A 83 3.49 -13.82 15.63
CA GLY A 83 2.40 -13.35 16.49
C GLY A 83 1.30 -14.38 16.70
N ASP A 84 0.74 -14.93 15.61
CA ASP A 84 -0.33 -15.92 15.66
C ASP A 84 0.20 -17.28 16.12
N ALA A 85 1.38 -17.68 15.62
CA ALA A 85 1.99 -18.97 15.95
C ALA A 85 2.27 -19.11 17.46
N LEU A 86 2.87 -18.08 18.09
CA LEU A 86 3.15 -18.07 19.52
C LEU A 86 1.87 -18.09 20.35
N ALA A 87 0.83 -17.37 19.95
CA ALA A 87 -0.43 -17.34 20.68
C ALA A 87 -1.17 -18.69 20.63
N ILE A 88 -1.24 -19.33 19.46
CA ILE A 88 -1.84 -20.67 19.28
C ILE A 88 -1.05 -21.70 20.08
N TYR A 89 0.29 -21.68 19.99
CA TYR A 89 1.13 -22.64 20.69
C TYR A 89 1.10 -22.45 22.21
N ALA A 90 1.01 -21.21 22.70
CA ALA A 90 0.78 -20.92 24.11
C ALA A 90 -0.57 -21.50 24.59
N LEU A 91 -1.64 -21.31 23.80
CA LEU A 91 -2.96 -21.82 24.15
C LEU A 91 -2.99 -23.36 24.16
N ALA A 92 -2.34 -24.01 23.19
CA ALA A 92 -2.18 -25.46 23.15
C ALA A 92 -1.36 -25.99 24.34
N THR A 93 -0.29 -25.30 24.72
CA THR A 93 0.53 -25.63 25.89
C THR A 93 -0.29 -25.53 27.18
N LEU A 94 -1.05 -24.45 27.34
CA LEU A 94 -1.95 -24.24 28.48
C LEU A 94 -3.01 -25.36 28.54
N PHE A 95 -3.64 -25.70 27.42
CA PHE A 95 -4.59 -26.81 27.34
C PHE A 95 -3.98 -28.14 27.80
N ASN A 96 -2.77 -28.46 27.35
CA ASN A 96 -2.11 -29.71 27.72
C ASN A 96 -1.71 -29.75 29.20
N ARG A 97 -1.25 -28.62 29.75
CA ARG A 97 -0.92 -28.48 31.19
C ARG A 97 -2.15 -28.67 32.07
N GLU A 98 -3.25 -27.98 31.74
CA GLU A 98 -4.51 -28.12 32.48
C GLU A 98 -5.07 -29.55 32.40
N ARG A 99 -4.92 -30.21 31.25
CA ARG A 99 -5.26 -31.63 31.13
C ARG A 99 -4.41 -32.52 32.04
N LYS A 100 -3.08 -32.31 32.08
CA LYS A 100 -2.14 -33.09 32.91
C LYS A 100 -2.42 -32.93 34.41
N LEU A 101 -2.62 -31.70 34.87
CA LEU A 101 -2.88 -31.38 36.29
C LEU A 101 -4.12 -32.08 36.84
N ARG A 102 -5.16 -32.27 36.02
CA ARG A 102 -6.37 -33.00 36.42
C ARG A 102 -6.17 -34.50 36.59
N TYR A 103 -5.18 -35.10 35.93
CA TYR A 103 -4.88 -36.52 36.14
C TYR A 103 -4.04 -36.74 37.41
N THR A 104 -3.30 -35.73 37.87
CA THR A 104 -2.35 -35.85 38.98
C THR A 104 -2.87 -35.34 40.32
N SER A 105 -3.88 -34.47 40.34
CA SER A 105 -4.32 -33.78 41.56
C SER A 105 -5.83 -33.97 41.80
N ALA A 106 -6.20 -34.52 42.97
CA ALA A 106 -7.58 -34.60 43.48
C ALA A 106 -8.04 -33.30 44.18
N ASP A 107 -7.14 -32.31 44.29
CA ASP A 107 -7.41 -31.02 44.93
C ASP A 107 -7.24 -29.89 43.90
N GLY A 108 -8.25 -29.02 43.83
CA GLY A 108 -8.39 -28.01 42.78
C GLY A 108 -7.37 -26.89 42.92
N SER A 109 -6.24 -26.98 42.22
CA SER A 109 -5.23 -25.93 42.25
C SER A 109 -5.75 -24.65 41.59
N HIS A 110 -5.73 -23.55 42.34
CA HIS A 110 -6.08 -22.23 41.85
C HIS A 110 -5.00 -21.73 40.88
N ASN A 111 -5.11 -22.03 39.59
CA ASN A 111 -4.10 -21.65 38.60
C ASN A 111 -4.42 -20.29 37.98
N LEU A 112 -3.57 -19.30 38.26
CA LEU A 112 -3.65 -17.98 37.63
C LEU A 112 -3.42 -18.04 36.10
N GLU A 113 -2.73 -19.09 35.62
CA GLU A 113 -2.44 -19.33 34.20
C GLU A 113 -3.71 -19.39 33.32
N VAL A 114 -4.87 -19.75 33.88
CA VAL A 114 -6.16 -19.79 33.17
C VAL A 114 -6.57 -18.39 32.67
N LEU A 115 -6.17 -17.32 33.36
CA LEU A 115 -6.43 -15.94 32.93
C LEU A 115 -5.69 -15.57 31.64
N TRP A 116 -4.64 -16.32 31.27
CA TRP A 116 -3.88 -16.06 30.06
C TRP A 116 -4.61 -16.52 28.80
N ALA A 117 -5.54 -17.49 28.88
CA ALA A 117 -6.33 -17.93 27.71
C ALA A 117 -7.13 -16.78 27.05
N PRO A 118 -7.93 -15.99 27.80
CA PRO A 118 -8.56 -14.78 27.26
C PRO A 118 -7.58 -13.77 26.65
N ILE A 119 -6.44 -13.54 27.28
CA ILE A 119 -5.42 -12.58 26.81
C ILE A 119 -4.79 -13.08 25.50
N LEU A 120 -4.53 -14.37 25.38
CA LEU A 120 -4.04 -15.00 24.14
C LEU A 120 -5.06 -14.86 23.00
N LEU A 121 -6.37 -14.91 23.28
CA LEU A 121 -7.39 -14.58 22.27
C LEU A 121 -7.29 -13.11 21.83
N ILE A 122 -7.05 -12.17 22.76
CA ILE A 122 -6.82 -10.76 22.40
C ILE A 122 -5.59 -10.63 21.49
N HIS A 123 -4.51 -11.40 21.74
CA HIS A 123 -3.33 -11.41 20.88
C HIS A 123 -3.63 -11.98 19.48
N LEU A 124 -4.44 -13.03 19.37
CA LEU A 124 -4.88 -13.59 18.07
C LEU A 124 -5.73 -12.59 17.27
N GLY A 125 -6.44 -11.71 17.96
CA GLY A 125 -7.12 -10.55 17.37
C GLY A 125 -6.18 -9.58 16.63
N GLY A 126 -4.87 -9.67 16.86
CA GLY A 126 -3.85 -8.87 16.16
C GLY A 126 -3.83 -7.39 16.56
N GLN A 127 -3.00 -6.61 15.86
CA GLN A 127 -2.89 -5.17 16.06
C GLN A 127 -3.75 -4.39 15.06
N PHE A 128 -4.17 -3.19 15.45
CA PHE A 128 -4.94 -2.32 14.56
C PHE A 128 -4.14 -1.91 13.30
N SER A 129 -2.84 -1.66 13.47
CA SER A 129 -1.93 -1.17 12.42
C SER A 129 -1.61 -2.19 11.32
N ILE A 130 -1.91 -3.48 11.53
CA ILE A 130 -1.64 -4.53 10.55
C ILE A 130 -2.63 -5.68 10.68
N THR A 131 -3.44 -5.84 9.65
CA THR A 131 -4.37 -6.97 9.51
C THR A 131 -3.79 -8.02 8.57
N ALA A 132 -3.21 -7.55 7.46
CA ALA A 132 -2.58 -8.36 6.43
C ALA A 132 -1.14 -7.89 6.19
N TYR A 133 -0.22 -8.83 5.99
CA TYR A 133 1.12 -8.48 5.54
C TYR A 133 1.15 -8.37 4.02
N ASN A 134 0.59 -9.34 3.32
CA ASN A 134 0.45 -9.35 1.87
C ASN A 134 -1.03 -9.25 1.47
N ILE A 135 -1.31 -8.75 0.27
CA ILE A 135 -2.71 -8.64 -0.21
C ILE A 135 -3.37 -10.03 -0.32
N GLU A 136 -2.59 -11.07 -0.59
CA GLU A 136 -3.04 -12.46 -0.65
C GLU A 136 -3.57 -12.97 0.71
N ASP A 137 -3.13 -12.39 1.83
CA ASP A 137 -3.61 -12.77 3.16
C ASP A 137 -5.10 -12.42 3.35
N ASN A 138 -5.58 -11.34 2.68
CA ASN A 138 -6.98 -10.93 2.71
C ASN A 138 -7.90 -11.99 2.09
N GLU A 139 -7.46 -12.67 1.04
CA GLU A 139 -8.22 -13.74 0.39
C GLU A 139 -8.34 -15.00 1.26
N LEU A 140 -7.45 -15.16 2.24
CA LEU A 140 -7.43 -16.27 3.19
C LEU A 140 -8.31 -16.03 4.43
N TRP A 141 -9.20 -15.04 4.41
CA TRP A 141 -10.08 -14.70 5.55
C TRP A 141 -10.90 -15.89 6.06
N ARG A 142 -11.36 -16.80 5.18
CA ARG A 142 -12.11 -18.01 5.58
C ARG A 142 -11.27 -18.93 6.49
N ARG A 143 -9.97 -19.05 6.23
CA ARG A 143 -9.03 -19.84 7.07
C ARG A 143 -8.86 -19.19 8.44
N HIS A 144 -8.81 -17.86 8.47
CA HIS A 144 -8.73 -17.11 9.72
C HIS A 144 -10.00 -17.28 10.57
N VAL A 145 -11.20 -17.27 9.96
CA VAL A 145 -12.46 -17.56 10.69
C VAL A 145 -12.44 -18.96 11.31
N VAL A 146 -12.07 -19.99 10.55
CA VAL A 146 -11.98 -21.36 11.07
C VAL A 146 -10.97 -21.46 12.22
N THR A 147 -9.81 -20.81 12.05
CA THR A 147 -8.78 -20.75 13.10
C THR A 147 -9.32 -20.06 14.34
N ALA A 148 -9.94 -18.88 14.21
CA ALA A 148 -10.55 -18.14 15.31
C ALA A 148 -11.60 -18.98 16.05
N MET A 149 -12.51 -19.64 15.34
CA MET A 149 -13.51 -20.55 15.93
C MET A 149 -12.84 -21.67 16.74
N SER A 150 -11.79 -22.31 16.18
CA SER A 150 -11.07 -23.38 16.87
C SER A 150 -10.38 -22.88 18.14
N GLN A 151 -9.73 -21.72 18.11
CA GLN A 151 -9.01 -21.17 19.25
C GLN A 151 -9.96 -20.67 20.33
N VAL A 152 -11.09 -20.06 19.95
CA VAL A 152 -12.16 -19.68 20.89
C VAL A 152 -12.74 -20.92 21.57
N ALA A 153 -12.96 -22.02 20.84
CA ALA A 153 -13.44 -23.26 21.42
C ALA A 153 -12.43 -23.87 22.42
N VAL A 154 -11.14 -23.89 22.08
CA VAL A 154 -10.07 -24.35 22.99
C VAL A 154 -10.00 -23.48 24.24
N ALA A 155 -9.99 -22.15 24.07
CA ALA A 155 -9.95 -21.21 25.18
C ALA A 155 -11.19 -21.33 26.08
N LEU A 156 -12.39 -21.49 25.50
CA LEU A 156 -13.64 -21.70 26.24
C LEU A 156 -13.59 -23.00 27.04
N TYR A 157 -13.10 -24.09 26.43
CA TYR A 157 -12.94 -25.37 27.11
C TYR A 157 -11.98 -25.25 28.30
N VAL A 158 -10.80 -24.66 28.08
CA VAL A 158 -9.81 -24.43 29.15
C VAL A 158 -10.42 -23.57 30.24
N PHE A 159 -11.13 -22.50 29.90
CA PHE A 159 -11.76 -21.60 30.85
C PHE A 159 -12.87 -22.28 31.66
N CYS A 160 -13.88 -22.83 31.01
CA CYS A 160 -15.04 -23.44 31.69
C CYS A 160 -14.67 -24.65 32.55
N LYS A 161 -13.71 -25.45 32.11
CA LYS A 161 -13.39 -26.72 32.76
C LYS A 161 -12.28 -26.61 33.81
N SER A 162 -11.41 -25.60 33.71
CA SER A 162 -10.31 -25.40 34.66
C SER A 162 -10.64 -24.39 35.76
N TRP A 163 -11.70 -23.60 35.58
CA TRP A 163 -12.13 -22.66 36.62
C TRP A 163 -12.80 -23.38 37.80
N SER A 164 -12.20 -23.28 38.98
CA SER A 164 -12.77 -23.86 40.20
C SER A 164 -13.94 -23.01 40.73
N SER A 165 -14.99 -23.68 41.24
CA SER A 165 -16.12 -23.04 41.93
C SER A 165 -15.70 -22.24 43.18
N SER A 166 -14.52 -22.52 43.74
CA SER A 166 -13.96 -21.83 44.92
C SER A 166 -13.06 -20.63 44.55
N ALA A 167 -12.82 -20.35 43.27
CA ALA A 167 -11.94 -19.27 42.83
C ALA A 167 -12.55 -17.87 43.05
N ASP A 168 -11.68 -16.85 43.19
CA ASP A 168 -12.07 -15.47 43.45
C ASP A 168 -13.04 -14.95 42.37
N ARG A 169 -14.24 -14.54 42.79
CA ARG A 169 -15.29 -13.98 41.91
C ARG A 169 -14.81 -12.74 41.16
N ARG A 170 -13.88 -11.97 41.73
CA ARG A 170 -13.28 -10.79 41.09
C ARG A 170 -12.42 -11.18 39.90
N LEU A 171 -11.61 -12.23 40.06
CA LEU A 171 -10.76 -12.77 39.00
C LEU A 171 -11.61 -13.41 37.90
N LEU A 172 -12.72 -14.07 38.27
CA LEU A 172 -13.68 -14.61 37.31
C LEU A 172 -14.29 -13.49 36.46
N ALA A 173 -14.74 -12.41 37.10
CA ALA A 173 -15.31 -11.25 36.39
C ALA A 173 -14.28 -10.62 35.43
N ALA A 174 -13.03 -10.46 35.85
CA ALA A 174 -11.95 -9.98 35.00
C ALA A 174 -11.70 -10.92 33.80
N ALA A 175 -11.69 -12.23 34.02
CA ALA A 175 -11.47 -13.22 32.98
C ALA A 175 -12.61 -13.27 31.96
N VAL A 176 -13.87 -13.20 32.40
CA VAL A 176 -15.06 -13.15 31.52
C VAL A 176 -15.01 -11.89 30.64
N LEU A 177 -14.66 -10.74 31.22
CA LEU A 177 -14.55 -9.49 30.48
C LEU A 177 -13.46 -9.57 29.40
N LEU A 178 -12.26 -10.06 29.75
CA LEU A 178 -11.18 -10.29 28.78
C LEU A 178 -11.56 -11.31 27.71
N PHE A 179 -12.35 -12.33 28.07
CA PHE A 179 -12.77 -13.37 27.13
C PHE A 179 -13.71 -12.78 26.07
N ILE A 180 -14.70 -11.98 26.49
CA ILE A 180 -15.61 -11.28 25.57
C ILE A 180 -14.82 -10.36 24.64
N LEU A 181 -13.88 -9.57 25.18
CA LEU A 181 -13.01 -8.70 24.38
C LEU A 181 -12.16 -9.49 23.37
N GLY A 182 -11.54 -10.59 23.81
CA GLY A 182 -10.72 -11.45 22.97
C GLY A 182 -11.49 -12.11 21.82
N VAL A 183 -12.69 -12.64 22.12
CA VAL A 183 -13.59 -13.22 21.10
C VAL A 183 -13.96 -12.16 20.07
N PHE A 184 -14.39 -10.98 20.51
CA PHE A 184 -14.79 -9.91 19.59
C PHE A 184 -13.62 -9.49 18.68
N LYS A 185 -12.43 -9.31 19.26
CA LYS A 185 -11.23 -8.89 18.51
C LYS A 185 -10.81 -9.94 17.46
N CYS A 186 -10.90 -11.22 17.79
CA CYS A 186 -10.63 -12.33 16.83
C CYS A 186 -11.54 -12.27 15.59
N PHE A 187 -12.85 -12.05 15.79
CA PHE A 187 -13.79 -11.95 14.67
C PHE A 187 -13.70 -10.62 13.93
N LEU A 188 -13.36 -9.53 14.62
CA LEU A 188 -13.14 -8.23 13.99
C LEU A 188 -12.01 -8.28 12.97
N ARG A 189 -10.87 -8.90 13.32
CA ARG A 189 -9.76 -9.14 12.37
C ARG A 189 -10.21 -9.96 11.16
N SER A 190 -11.00 -11.01 11.40
CA SER A 190 -11.54 -11.85 10.32
C SER A 190 -12.48 -11.08 9.39
N LEU A 191 -13.32 -10.20 9.93
CA LEU A 191 -14.21 -9.33 9.17
C LEU A 191 -13.43 -8.27 8.37
N ALA A 192 -12.38 -7.70 8.95
CA ALA A 192 -11.51 -6.74 8.26
C ALA A 192 -10.83 -7.40 7.06
N LEU A 193 -10.24 -8.59 7.22
CA LEU A 193 -9.67 -9.37 6.09
C LEU A 193 -10.71 -9.62 4.99
N LYS A 194 -11.93 -10.01 5.37
CA LYS A 194 -13.02 -10.21 4.41
C LYS A 194 -13.35 -8.90 3.67
N ARG A 195 -13.52 -7.78 4.37
CA ARG A 195 -13.86 -6.50 3.74
C ARG A 195 -12.79 -6.01 2.78
N SER A 196 -11.53 -6.23 3.11
CA SER A 196 -10.36 -5.88 2.28
C SER A 196 -10.04 -6.92 1.18
N SER A 197 -10.77 -8.03 1.11
CA SER A 197 -10.68 -8.99 0.00
C SER A 197 -11.18 -8.36 -1.30
N PHE A 198 -10.56 -8.76 -2.41
CA PHE A 198 -10.81 -8.21 -3.74
C PHE A 198 -12.30 -8.31 -4.12
N ASN A 199 -12.90 -9.47 -3.92
CA ASN A 199 -14.33 -9.69 -4.21
C ASN A 199 -15.24 -8.78 -3.39
N SER A 200 -14.91 -8.56 -2.10
CA SER A 200 -15.72 -7.70 -1.23
C SER A 200 -15.56 -6.23 -1.63
N LEU A 201 -14.34 -5.78 -1.93
CA LEU A 201 -14.09 -4.44 -2.44
C LEU A 201 -14.87 -4.18 -3.73
N VAL A 202 -14.81 -5.09 -4.72
CA VAL A 202 -15.56 -4.95 -5.97
C VAL A 202 -17.06 -4.94 -5.74
N SER A 203 -17.58 -5.84 -4.90
CA SER A 203 -19.02 -5.94 -4.61
C SER A 203 -19.59 -4.73 -3.86
N SER A 204 -18.73 -3.97 -3.18
CA SER A 204 -19.13 -2.80 -2.40
C SER A 204 -19.39 -1.57 -3.27
N PHE A 205 -18.87 -1.54 -4.50
CA PHE A 205 -19.05 -0.41 -5.40
C PHE A 205 -20.50 -0.25 -5.85
N ASN A 206 -20.88 0.99 -6.12
CA ASN A 206 -22.14 1.27 -6.79
C ASN A 206 -22.21 0.50 -8.11
N PRO A 207 -23.32 -0.20 -8.41
CA PRO A 207 -23.41 -1.01 -9.61
C PRO A 207 -23.29 -0.09 -10.81
N ALA A 208 -22.40 -0.42 -11.74
CA ALA A 208 -22.37 0.28 -13.01
C ALA A 208 -23.71 0.04 -13.73
N PRO A 209 -24.36 1.07 -14.28
CA PRO A 209 -25.56 0.87 -15.10
C PRO A 209 -25.22 -0.06 -16.27
N ARG A 210 -26.16 -0.96 -16.62
CA ARG A 210 -26.01 -1.81 -17.80
C ARG A 210 -26.15 -0.94 -19.05
N THR A 211 -25.08 -0.81 -19.82
CA THR A 211 -25.10 -0.05 -21.07
C THR A 211 -25.64 -0.92 -22.21
N GLU A 212 -26.59 -0.40 -23.01
CA GLU A 212 -26.88 -0.98 -24.33
C GLU A 212 -25.73 -0.67 -25.30
N ASN A 213 -25.32 -1.63 -26.13
CA ASN A 213 -24.06 -1.56 -26.88
C ASN A 213 -23.92 -0.34 -27.80
N VAL A 214 -25.02 0.15 -28.40
CA VAL A 214 -25.03 1.33 -29.28
C VAL A 214 -24.74 2.62 -28.50
N ILE A 215 -25.03 2.62 -27.19
CA ILE A 215 -24.89 3.79 -26.33
C ILE A 215 -23.42 4.03 -25.93
N ARG A 216 -22.58 2.99 -25.86
CA ARG A 216 -21.22 3.11 -25.29
C ARG A 216 -20.27 3.98 -26.11
N GLU A 217 -20.27 3.84 -27.44
CA GLU A 217 -19.40 4.64 -28.31
C GLU A 217 -19.87 6.11 -28.40
N VAL A 218 -21.17 6.36 -28.21
CA VAL A 218 -21.76 7.71 -28.12
C VAL A 218 -21.49 8.33 -26.75
N GLU A 219 -21.60 7.57 -25.66
CA GLU A 219 -21.25 8.00 -24.29
C GLU A 219 -19.78 8.39 -24.16
N LEU A 220 -18.88 7.64 -24.81
CA LEU A 220 -17.47 7.97 -24.85
C LEU A 220 -17.26 9.31 -25.59
N GLU A 221 -17.86 9.49 -26.76
CA GLU A 221 -17.74 10.74 -27.51
C GLU A 221 -18.36 11.92 -26.74
N GLU A 222 -19.49 11.70 -26.06
CA GLU A 222 -20.13 12.66 -25.16
C GLU A 222 -19.19 13.06 -24.01
N TYR A 223 -18.58 12.09 -23.34
CA TYR A 223 -17.58 12.33 -22.29
C TYR A 223 -16.42 13.19 -22.80
N ILE A 224 -15.85 12.82 -23.94
CA ILE A 224 -14.70 13.51 -24.50
C ILE A 224 -15.09 14.94 -24.90
N GLN A 225 -16.29 15.15 -25.47
CA GLN A 225 -16.77 16.50 -25.80
C GLN A 225 -16.97 17.36 -24.55
N GLN A 226 -17.63 16.84 -23.51
CA GLN A 226 -17.81 17.58 -22.25
C GLN A 226 -16.46 17.88 -21.56
N ALA A 227 -15.50 16.95 -21.63
CA ALA A 227 -14.15 17.17 -21.11
C ALA A 227 -13.42 18.27 -21.90
N ARG A 228 -13.53 18.27 -23.23
CA ARG A 228 -12.96 19.31 -24.09
C ARG A 228 -13.57 20.67 -23.83
N ASP A 229 -14.89 20.77 -23.80
CA ASP A 229 -15.59 22.05 -23.55
C ASP A 229 -15.13 22.64 -22.21
N PHE A 230 -14.95 21.80 -21.18
CA PHE A 230 -14.40 22.22 -19.91
C PHE A 230 -12.93 22.67 -20.01
N VAL A 231 -12.06 21.91 -20.68
CA VAL A 231 -10.63 22.24 -20.85
C VAL A 231 -10.46 23.52 -21.66
N ASP A 232 -11.23 23.70 -22.74
CA ASP A 232 -11.19 24.87 -23.62
C ASP A 232 -11.56 26.15 -22.85
N CYS A 233 -12.61 26.09 -22.03
CA CYS A 233 -13.01 27.17 -21.13
C CYS A 233 -11.95 27.49 -20.06
N ASN A 234 -11.05 26.56 -19.73
CA ASN A 234 -10.06 26.67 -18.66
C ASN A 234 -8.60 26.53 -19.15
N LYS A 235 -8.33 26.89 -20.41
CA LYS A 235 -6.99 26.79 -21.06
C LYS A 235 -5.89 27.55 -20.31
N ARG A 236 -6.22 28.72 -19.79
CA ARG A 236 -5.39 29.46 -18.82
C ARG A 236 -6.14 29.37 -17.51
N PRO A 237 -5.50 29.04 -16.37
CA PRO A 237 -6.21 29.06 -15.10
C PRO A 237 -6.79 30.48 -14.96
N PRO A 238 -8.12 30.65 -14.95
CA PRO A 238 -8.67 31.83 -14.32
C PRO A 238 -8.13 31.77 -12.89
N THR A 239 -7.89 32.91 -12.26
CA THR A 239 -7.98 32.97 -10.81
C THR A 239 -9.40 32.52 -10.43
N MET A 240 -9.64 31.21 -10.41
CA MET A 240 -10.84 30.64 -9.82
C MET A 240 -10.82 31.13 -8.40
N ASP A 241 -11.88 31.85 -8.00
CA ASP A 241 -12.06 32.28 -6.64
C ASP A 241 -11.77 31.10 -5.71
N ARG A 242 -11.00 31.35 -4.63
CA ARG A 242 -10.68 30.31 -3.64
C ARG A 242 -11.94 29.60 -3.10
N ALA A 243 -13.11 30.25 -3.21
CA ALA A 243 -14.42 29.73 -2.85
C ALA A 243 -14.99 28.66 -3.82
N ALA A 244 -14.48 28.55 -5.06
CA ALA A 244 -14.92 27.57 -6.06
C ALA A 244 -14.01 26.32 -6.17
N LYS A 245 -12.96 26.23 -5.33
CA LYS A 245 -12.14 25.02 -5.25
C LYS A 245 -12.99 23.86 -4.73
N LEU A 246 -13.35 22.94 -5.61
CA LEU A 246 -13.90 21.64 -5.25
C LEU A 246 -13.01 21.00 -4.16
N PRO A 247 -13.58 20.46 -3.07
CA PRO A 247 -12.78 19.95 -1.95
C PRO A 247 -11.76 18.89 -2.39
N HIS A 248 -10.57 18.88 -1.79
CA HIS A 248 -9.54 17.83 -1.96
C HIS A 248 -10.10 16.40 -1.80
N THR A 249 -11.22 16.28 -1.08
CA THR A 249 -12.01 15.07 -0.87
C THR A 249 -12.46 14.37 -2.16
N GLU A 250 -12.49 15.07 -3.31
CA GLU A 250 -13.01 14.52 -4.57
C GLU A 250 -11.98 13.80 -5.46
N LEU A 251 -10.68 13.95 -5.20
CA LEU A 251 -9.64 13.03 -5.69
C LEU A 251 -9.72 11.73 -4.86
N SER A 252 -10.85 11.04 -5.01
CA SER A 252 -11.27 9.86 -4.26
C SER A 252 -10.16 8.81 -4.14
N ILE A 253 -10.25 8.00 -3.08
CA ILE A 253 -9.45 6.80 -2.88
C ILE A 253 -9.48 6.00 -4.20
N PRO A 254 -8.33 5.64 -4.77
CA PRO A 254 -8.27 4.95 -6.06
C PRO A 254 -8.61 3.46 -5.96
N ASP A 255 -9.55 3.10 -5.09
CA ASP A 255 -9.90 1.72 -4.78
C ASP A 255 -10.39 0.95 -6.00
N LYS A 256 -11.23 1.55 -6.86
CA LYS A 256 -11.62 0.94 -8.15
C LYS A 256 -10.41 0.65 -9.05
N LEU A 257 -9.45 1.58 -9.14
CA LEU A 257 -8.20 1.38 -9.91
C LEU A 257 -7.38 0.20 -9.36
N LEU A 258 -7.32 0.04 -8.04
CA LEU A 258 -6.56 -1.03 -7.38
C LEU A 258 -7.18 -2.42 -7.55
N VAL A 259 -8.47 -2.51 -7.87
CA VAL A 259 -9.18 -3.79 -8.06
C VAL A 259 -9.65 -4.02 -9.50
N ASP A 260 -8.98 -3.40 -10.47
CA ASP A 260 -9.28 -3.56 -11.89
C ASP A 260 -10.75 -3.26 -12.25
N SER A 261 -11.38 -2.32 -11.55
CA SER A 261 -12.73 -1.85 -11.82
C SER A 261 -12.70 -0.56 -12.63
N ALA A 262 -13.41 -0.53 -13.75
CA ALA A 262 -13.55 0.67 -14.58
C ALA A 262 -14.37 1.76 -13.88
N TYR A 263 -14.05 3.02 -14.14
CA TYR A 263 -14.86 4.16 -13.72
C TYR A 263 -15.94 4.46 -14.78
N ALA A 264 -17.11 4.89 -14.32
CA ALA A 264 -18.11 5.44 -15.22
C ALA A 264 -17.63 6.79 -15.79
N TYR A 265 -18.05 7.15 -17.00
CA TYR A 265 -17.63 8.41 -17.62
C TYR A 265 -17.95 9.67 -16.79
N PRO A 266 -19.11 9.80 -16.12
CA PRO A 266 -19.36 10.93 -15.23
C PRO A 266 -18.36 11.03 -14.06
N ASP A 267 -17.97 9.90 -13.46
CA ASP A 267 -16.96 9.85 -12.40
C ASP A 267 -15.60 10.32 -12.92
N ARG A 268 -15.23 9.89 -14.14
CA ARG A 268 -13.99 10.30 -14.81
C ARG A 268 -13.97 11.79 -15.10
N LEU A 269 -15.08 12.35 -15.58
CA LEU A 269 -15.21 13.77 -15.85
C LEU A 269 -15.09 14.58 -14.56
N LYS A 270 -15.73 14.12 -13.48
CA LYS A 270 -15.64 14.74 -12.16
C LYS A 270 -14.20 14.77 -11.65
N LYS A 271 -13.48 13.66 -11.76
CA LYS A 271 -12.05 13.58 -11.41
C LYS A 271 -11.20 14.53 -12.24
N LEU A 272 -11.41 14.57 -13.57
CA LEU A 272 -10.69 15.47 -14.46
C LEU A 272 -10.89 16.94 -14.05
N LYS A 273 -12.15 17.35 -13.80
CA LYS A 273 -12.48 18.70 -13.36
C LYS A 273 -11.81 19.05 -12.03
N SER A 274 -11.82 18.13 -11.07
CA SER A 274 -11.15 18.29 -9.78
C SER A 274 -9.63 18.38 -9.92
N LEU A 275 -8.99 17.55 -10.74
CA LEU A 275 -7.55 17.64 -10.98
C LEU A 275 -7.15 18.96 -11.66
N TRP A 276 -7.99 19.46 -12.56
CA TRP A 276 -7.69 20.67 -13.32
C TRP A 276 -7.68 21.94 -12.45
N SER A 277 -8.48 21.96 -11.37
CA SER A 277 -8.59 23.10 -10.44
C SER A 277 -7.49 23.16 -9.38
N LEU A 278 -6.70 22.10 -9.23
CA LEU A 278 -5.60 22.02 -8.26
C LEU A 278 -4.26 22.47 -8.86
N ASP A 279 -3.42 23.07 -8.02
CA ASP A 279 -2.02 23.32 -8.36
C ASP A 279 -1.13 22.07 -8.23
N ASP A 280 0.08 22.08 -8.79
CA ASP A 280 0.98 20.92 -8.79
C ASP A 280 1.34 20.41 -7.38
N LYS A 281 1.35 21.30 -6.36
CA LYS A 281 1.65 20.91 -4.97
C LYS A 281 0.43 20.24 -4.34
N GLU A 282 -0.76 20.79 -4.56
CA GLU A 282 -2.05 20.28 -4.12
C GLU A 282 -2.36 18.92 -4.75
N VAL A 283 -2.10 18.76 -6.06
CA VAL A 283 -2.22 17.48 -6.77
C VAL A 283 -1.33 16.43 -6.12
N TYR A 284 -0.04 16.73 -5.93
CA TYR A 284 0.89 15.79 -5.34
C TYR A 284 0.52 15.39 -3.90
N ALA A 285 0.07 16.36 -3.09
CA ALA A 285 -0.42 16.09 -1.73
C ALA A 285 -1.67 15.19 -1.73
N ALA A 286 -2.64 15.47 -2.61
CA ALA A 286 -3.84 14.65 -2.76
C ALA A 286 -3.51 13.20 -3.17
N LEU A 287 -2.55 13.01 -4.08
CA LEU A 287 -2.10 11.66 -4.48
C LEU A 287 -1.46 10.90 -3.30
N ARG A 288 -0.63 11.56 -2.48
CA ARG A 288 -0.03 10.95 -1.28
C ARG A 288 -1.09 10.55 -0.26
N GLU A 289 -2.09 11.40 -0.06
CA GLU A 289 -3.21 11.11 0.83
C GLU A 289 -4.02 9.91 0.32
N GLY A 290 -4.36 9.91 -0.97
CA GLY A 290 -5.08 8.82 -1.63
C GLY A 290 -4.37 7.47 -1.46
N LEU A 291 -3.05 7.42 -1.64
CA LEU A 291 -2.24 6.21 -1.43
C LEU A 291 -2.21 5.75 0.03
N SER A 292 -2.08 6.68 0.98
CA SER A 292 -2.11 6.35 2.41
C SER A 292 -3.45 5.76 2.82
N LYS A 293 -4.55 6.31 2.28
CA LYS A 293 -5.92 5.79 2.46
C LYS A 293 -6.09 4.41 1.83
N SER A 294 -5.62 4.21 0.59
CA SER A 294 -5.63 2.88 -0.05
C SER A 294 -4.84 1.83 0.72
N PHE A 295 -3.68 2.19 1.27
CA PHE A 295 -2.93 1.28 2.13
C PHE A 295 -3.72 0.89 3.37
N ASN A 296 -4.36 1.85 4.03
CA ASN A 296 -5.19 1.59 5.21
C ASN A 296 -6.33 0.62 4.89
N LEU A 297 -7.03 0.88 3.78
CA LEU A 297 -8.12 0.05 3.29
C LEU A 297 -7.71 -1.40 3.05
N ILE A 298 -6.49 -1.65 2.56
CA ILE A 298 -6.05 -2.99 2.16
C ILE A 298 -5.32 -3.74 3.28
N TYR A 299 -4.50 -3.05 4.09
CA TYR A 299 -3.54 -3.71 5.00
C TYR A 299 -3.83 -3.51 6.50
N THR A 300 -4.80 -2.66 6.86
CA THR A 300 -5.06 -2.30 8.26
C THR A 300 -6.51 -2.56 8.65
N ASN A 301 -6.81 -2.51 9.96
CA ASN A 301 -8.18 -2.66 10.47
C ASN A 301 -9.00 -1.36 10.33
N ASP A 302 -8.63 -0.49 9.39
CA ASP A 302 -9.28 0.78 9.17
C ASP A 302 -10.58 0.60 8.37
N PHE A 303 -11.71 0.80 9.03
CA PHE A 303 -13.00 0.81 8.36
C PHE A 303 -13.25 2.19 7.76
N GLN A 304 -12.65 2.44 6.59
CA GLN A 304 -12.83 3.70 5.86
C GLN A 304 -14.24 3.77 5.25
N ASP A 305 -14.97 4.87 5.47
CA ASP A 305 -16.43 4.95 5.24
C ASP A 305 -16.85 6.06 4.27
N SER A 306 -16.03 7.10 4.06
CA SER A 306 -16.34 8.18 3.12
C SER A 306 -15.77 7.95 1.71
N ASN A 307 -16.33 6.99 0.97
CA ASN A 307 -16.12 6.91 -0.48
C ASN A 307 -17.45 7.02 -1.23
N PRO A 308 -17.67 8.07 -2.06
CA PRO A 308 -18.89 8.19 -2.87
C PRO A 308 -19.08 7.01 -3.84
N ASN A 309 -18.02 6.24 -4.14
CA ASN A 309 -18.09 5.06 -5.00
C ASN A 309 -18.72 3.83 -4.34
N ARG A 310 -18.94 3.84 -3.02
CA ARG A 310 -19.34 2.66 -2.24
C ARG A 310 -20.72 2.84 -1.61
N LYS A 311 -21.50 1.76 -1.53
CA LYS A 311 -22.76 1.72 -0.79
C LYS A 311 -22.53 1.59 0.72
N ASP A 312 -21.79 2.50 1.34
CA ASP A 312 -21.51 2.40 2.77
C ASP A 312 -22.21 3.52 3.56
N ASN A 313 -22.76 3.13 4.72
CA ASN A 313 -23.49 3.99 5.64
C ASN A 313 -22.50 4.70 6.56
N ILE A 314 -22.55 6.04 6.58
CA ILE A 314 -21.83 7.00 7.48
C ILE A 314 -21.72 6.56 8.96
N CYS A 315 -22.57 5.62 9.38
CA CYS A 315 -22.57 5.02 10.72
C CYS A 315 -21.33 4.18 11.04
N THR A 316 -20.60 3.64 10.04
CA THR A 316 -19.61 2.57 10.28
C THR A 316 -18.30 3.08 10.89
N GLU A 317 -17.79 4.24 10.47
CA GLU A 317 -16.55 4.81 11.00
C GLU A 317 -16.69 5.32 12.44
N CYS A 318 -17.78 6.06 12.71
CA CYS A 318 -18.13 6.49 14.06
C CYS A 318 -18.35 5.28 14.99
N CYS A 319 -19.02 4.23 14.50
CA CYS A 319 -19.16 2.98 15.26
C CYS A 319 -17.82 2.32 15.55
N LEU A 320 -16.85 2.31 14.63
CA LEU A 320 -15.53 1.74 14.88
C LEU A 320 -14.74 2.55 15.93
N LEU A 321 -14.75 3.88 15.83
CA LEU A 321 -14.08 4.75 16.81
C LEU A 321 -14.67 4.59 18.21
N LEU A 322 -16.01 4.59 18.30
CA LEU A 322 -16.73 4.33 19.56
C LEU A 322 -16.42 2.93 20.08
N PHE A 323 -16.34 1.94 19.19
CA PHE A 323 -15.98 0.57 19.55
C PHE A 323 -14.55 0.49 20.11
N LEU A 324 -13.55 1.08 19.45
CA LEU A 324 -12.16 1.11 19.93
C LEU A 324 -12.05 1.85 21.27
N PHE A 325 -12.78 2.96 21.41
CA PHE A 325 -12.88 3.68 22.68
C PHE A 325 -13.47 2.80 23.78
N PHE A 326 -14.55 2.08 23.49
CA PHE A 326 -15.19 1.16 24.44
C PHE A 326 -14.26 0.01 24.83
N VAL A 327 -13.54 -0.59 23.89
CA VAL A 327 -12.52 -1.63 24.17
C VAL A 327 -11.42 -1.09 25.08
N MET A 328 -10.93 0.12 24.82
CA MET A 328 -9.93 0.78 25.66
C MET A 328 -10.46 0.97 27.10
N VAL A 329 -11.69 1.47 27.25
CA VAL A 329 -12.30 1.67 28.58
C VAL A 329 -12.55 0.34 29.28
N LEU A 330 -13.07 -0.68 28.58
CA LEU A 330 -13.32 -2.00 29.13
C LEU A 330 -12.06 -2.80 29.46
N SER A 331 -10.88 -2.37 29.01
CA SER A 331 -9.61 -3.00 29.36
C SER A 331 -9.09 -2.55 30.74
N MET A 332 -9.68 -1.53 31.36
CA MET A 332 -9.31 -1.04 32.71
C MET A 332 -9.84 -1.90 33.87
N PRO A 333 -11.13 -2.31 33.91
CA PRO A 333 -11.66 -3.12 35.00
C PRO A 333 -10.87 -4.40 35.33
N PRO A 334 -10.33 -5.19 34.37
CA PRO A 334 -9.51 -6.35 34.69
C PRO A 334 -8.25 -6.01 35.50
N ILE A 335 -7.61 -4.87 35.25
CA ILE A 335 -6.43 -4.39 36.00
C ILE A 335 -6.83 -4.07 37.45
N ILE A 336 -7.94 -3.34 37.62
CA ILE A 336 -8.45 -2.92 38.93
C ILE A 336 -8.88 -4.14 39.75
N LEU A 337 -9.68 -5.03 39.14
CA LEU A 337 -10.13 -6.27 39.76
C LEU A 337 -8.95 -7.18 40.13
N PHE A 338 -7.93 -7.24 39.28
CA PHE A 338 -6.72 -7.96 39.63
C PHE A 338 -6.04 -7.32 40.84
N HIS A 339 -5.80 -6.01 40.91
CA HIS A 339 -5.22 -5.34 42.09
C HIS A 339 -5.95 -5.64 43.40
N ILE A 340 -7.27 -5.73 43.37
CA ILE A 340 -8.13 -5.92 44.55
C ILE A 340 -8.32 -7.43 44.90
N SER A 341 -7.94 -8.35 44.01
CA SER A 341 -8.04 -9.80 44.25
C SER A 341 -7.04 -10.31 45.31
N HIS A 342 -7.36 -11.43 45.96
CA HIS A 342 -6.46 -12.07 46.93
C HIS A 342 -5.36 -12.87 46.23
N LYS A 343 -4.15 -12.31 46.16
CA LYS A 343 -3.04 -12.87 45.34
C LYS A 343 -2.08 -13.80 46.08
N GLN A 344 -2.14 -13.84 47.41
CA GLN A 344 -1.15 -14.53 48.24
C GLN A 344 -1.11 -16.05 48.02
N ALA A 345 -2.17 -16.61 47.42
CA ALA A 345 -2.28 -18.03 47.08
C ALA A 345 -1.62 -18.43 45.75
N TYR A 346 -1.14 -17.47 44.93
CA TYR A 346 -0.58 -17.74 43.60
C TYR A 346 0.95 -17.62 43.55
N MET A 347 1.59 -18.27 42.58
CA MET A 347 3.03 -18.16 42.39
C MET A 347 3.44 -16.71 42.05
N ARG A 348 4.53 -16.26 42.66
CA ARG A 348 5.05 -14.89 42.48
C ARG A 348 5.42 -14.56 41.03
N SER A 349 5.91 -15.54 40.29
CA SER A 349 6.22 -15.44 38.85
C SER A 349 4.95 -15.17 38.05
N ASP A 350 3.86 -15.91 38.31
CA ASP A 350 2.59 -15.77 37.58
C ASP A 350 1.91 -14.44 37.84
N ILE A 351 2.02 -13.93 39.07
CA ILE A 351 1.52 -12.59 39.41
C ILE A 351 2.25 -11.52 38.58
N LYS A 352 3.59 -11.61 38.48
CA LYS A 352 4.39 -10.67 37.68
C LYS A 352 4.02 -10.74 36.20
N VAL A 353 3.96 -11.94 35.63
CA VAL A 353 3.59 -12.16 34.21
C VAL A 353 2.20 -11.62 33.92
N THR A 354 1.23 -11.91 34.79
CA THR A 354 -0.15 -11.44 34.63
C THR A 354 -0.25 -9.92 34.67
N PHE A 355 0.48 -9.25 35.57
CA PHE A 355 0.55 -7.79 35.56
C PHE A 355 1.15 -7.25 34.27
N SER A 356 2.27 -7.81 33.81
CA SER A 356 2.89 -7.41 32.54
C SER A 356 1.92 -7.55 31.37
N LEU A 357 1.17 -8.66 31.31
CA LEU A 357 0.16 -8.87 30.28
C LEU A 357 -0.93 -7.81 30.34
N LEU A 358 -1.57 -7.61 31.50
CA LEU A 358 -2.69 -6.68 31.61
C LEU A 358 -2.28 -5.22 31.29
N TYR A 359 -1.16 -4.75 31.80
CA TYR A 359 -0.69 -3.37 31.55
C TYR A 359 -0.25 -3.15 30.11
N ILE A 360 0.52 -4.08 29.53
CA ILE A 360 0.99 -3.92 28.16
C ILE A 360 -0.17 -4.11 27.18
N THR A 361 -1.07 -5.08 27.39
CA THR A 361 -2.29 -5.21 26.57
C THR A 361 -3.13 -3.94 26.61
N TYR A 362 -3.32 -3.33 27.80
CA TYR A 362 -3.99 -2.04 27.91
C TYR A 362 -3.28 -0.93 27.13
N PHE A 363 -1.96 -0.84 27.22
CA PHE A 363 -1.17 0.09 26.43
C PHE A 363 -1.33 -0.14 24.91
N LEU A 364 -1.43 -1.39 24.45
CA LEU A 364 -1.66 -1.72 23.03
C LEU A 364 -3.05 -1.26 22.56
N GLU A 365 -4.08 -1.33 23.41
CA GLU A 365 -5.39 -0.79 23.07
C GLU A 365 -5.38 0.74 22.97
N ILE A 366 -4.67 1.43 23.89
CA ILE A 366 -4.43 2.88 23.78
C ILE A 366 -3.68 3.20 22.48
N SER A 367 -2.61 2.46 22.18
CA SER A 367 -1.83 2.65 20.96
C SER A 367 -2.66 2.45 19.70
N SER A 368 -3.58 1.49 19.70
CA SER A 368 -4.51 1.24 18.59
C SER A 368 -5.46 2.42 18.38
N PHE A 369 -6.02 2.97 19.46
CA PHE A 369 -6.85 4.17 19.42
C PHE A 369 -6.09 5.40 18.92
N ILE A 370 -4.88 5.65 19.45
CA ILE A 370 -4.00 6.74 19.00
C ILE A 370 -3.64 6.57 17.53
N THR A 371 -3.29 5.35 17.11
CA THR A 371 -2.96 5.07 15.69
C THR A 371 -4.15 5.40 14.80
N LYS A 372 -5.36 4.97 15.14
CA LYS A 372 -6.59 5.35 14.40
C LYS A 372 -6.79 6.87 14.36
N ALA A 373 -6.58 7.56 15.47
CA ALA A 373 -6.69 9.02 15.54
C ALA A 373 -5.59 9.76 14.75
N THR A 374 -4.43 9.12 14.51
CA THR A 374 -3.26 9.72 13.86
C THR A 374 -2.98 9.16 12.45
N LEU A 375 -3.89 8.37 11.87
CA LEU A 375 -3.72 7.68 10.58
C LEU A 375 -3.55 8.58 9.35
N ALA A 376 -3.49 9.90 9.54
CA ALA A 376 -2.94 10.87 8.61
C ALA A 376 -1.40 10.81 8.50
N SER A 377 -0.79 9.62 8.58
CA SER A 377 0.64 9.48 8.25
C SER A 377 0.81 9.70 6.75
N GLU A 378 1.62 10.68 6.38
CA GLU A 378 1.95 10.94 4.99
C GLU A 378 2.66 9.75 4.33
N TRP A 379 2.34 9.50 3.05
CA TRP A 379 3.03 8.51 2.21
C TRP A 379 4.42 9.02 1.83
N HIS A 380 5.46 8.16 1.82
CA HIS A 380 6.83 8.62 1.51
C HIS A 380 7.04 8.85 0.00
N ASP A 381 7.96 9.75 -0.37
CA ASP A 381 8.12 10.37 -1.71
C ASP A 381 9.31 9.83 -2.54
N ARG A 382 9.86 8.66 -2.21
CA ARG A 382 11.09 8.14 -2.84
C ARG A 382 10.80 7.42 -4.14
N VAL A 383 11.60 7.70 -5.17
CA VAL A 383 11.64 6.91 -6.42
C VAL A 383 12.85 6.00 -6.36
N ALA A 384 12.66 4.70 -6.54
CA ALA A 384 13.75 3.74 -6.63
C ALA A 384 14.60 3.96 -7.90
N GLN A 385 15.88 3.63 -7.85
CA GLN A 385 16.83 3.94 -8.93
C GLN A 385 17.79 2.77 -9.17
N ASN A 386 17.86 2.26 -10.40
CA ASN A 386 18.90 1.33 -10.84
C ASN A 386 19.56 1.87 -12.11
N SER A 387 20.88 2.06 -12.10
CA SER A 387 21.67 2.36 -13.30
C SER A 387 22.52 1.14 -13.67
N LEU A 388 22.55 0.76 -14.96
CA LEU A 388 23.42 -0.30 -15.47
C LEU A 388 24.90 0.05 -15.27
N ILE A 389 25.31 1.24 -15.72
CA ILE A 389 26.69 1.73 -15.61
C ILE A 389 27.07 1.94 -14.14
N GLY A 390 26.17 2.52 -13.33
CA GLY A 390 26.37 2.66 -11.89
C GLY A 390 26.47 1.33 -11.15
N SER A 391 25.73 0.29 -11.58
CA SER A 391 25.84 -1.06 -11.05
C SER A 391 27.20 -1.70 -11.37
N LEU A 392 27.71 -1.47 -12.59
CA LEU A 392 29.02 -1.95 -13.04
C LEU A 392 30.16 -1.29 -12.25
N ALA A 393 30.14 0.04 -12.13
CA ALA A 393 31.07 0.79 -11.27
C ALA A 393 30.98 0.32 -9.80
N GLY A 394 29.76 0.08 -9.32
CA GLY A 394 29.49 -0.36 -7.95
C GLY A 394 29.92 -1.80 -7.64
N LYS A 395 29.72 -2.79 -8.52
CA LYS A 395 30.14 -4.20 -8.29
C LYS A 395 31.65 -4.31 -8.11
N ARG A 396 32.42 -3.60 -8.94
CA ARG A 396 33.91 -3.61 -8.88
C ARG A 396 34.45 -2.85 -7.67
N ARG A 397 33.74 -1.83 -7.18
CA ARG A 397 34.02 -1.17 -5.88
C ARG A 397 33.56 -1.99 -4.66
N ARG A 398 32.52 -2.82 -4.79
CA ARG A 398 31.88 -3.62 -3.72
C ARG A 398 32.38 -5.07 -3.60
N ALA A 399 33.34 -5.53 -4.41
CA ALA A 399 34.00 -6.82 -4.15
C ALA A 399 34.66 -6.90 -2.76
N TRP A 400 34.82 -5.75 -2.09
CA TRP A 400 35.28 -5.61 -0.70
C TRP A 400 34.15 -5.57 0.36
N LEU A 401 32.88 -5.38 -0.02
CA LEU A 401 31.72 -5.31 0.90
C LEU A 401 30.59 -6.22 0.40
N MET A 402 30.45 -7.40 1.01
CA MET A 402 29.39 -8.37 0.73
C MET A 402 27.98 -7.77 0.85
N GLY A 403 27.16 -7.98 -0.19
CA GLY A 403 25.70 -8.17 -0.06
C GLY A 403 24.79 -7.00 -0.42
N VAL A 404 24.08 -7.15 -1.55
CA VAL A 404 22.90 -6.38 -2.03
C VAL A 404 23.19 -4.91 -2.35
N ALA A 405 23.26 -4.59 -3.65
CA ALA A 405 23.20 -3.22 -4.12
C ALA A 405 21.83 -2.62 -3.75
N GLU A 406 21.75 -1.85 -2.67
CA GLU A 406 20.61 -0.99 -2.40
C GLU A 406 20.54 0.09 -3.48
N SER A 407 19.40 0.18 -4.17
CA SER A 407 19.08 1.32 -5.03
C SER A 407 19.11 2.59 -4.17
N LYS A 408 19.87 3.62 -4.56
CA LYS A 408 19.84 4.91 -3.87
C LYS A 408 18.55 5.64 -4.28
N PRO A 409 17.56 5.81 -3.39
CA PRO A 409 16.31 6.45 -3.78
C PRO A 409 16.51 7.95 -4.02
N CYS A 410 15.81 8.52 -5.01
CA CYS A 410 15.81 9.97 -5.29
C CYS A 410 14.53 10.64 -4.77
N HIS A 411 14.60 11.96 -4.50
CA HIS A 411 13.51 12.79 -3.98
C HIS A 411 12.74 13.54 -5.09
N SER A 412 12.98 13.20 -6.36
CA SER A 412 12.45 13.93 -7.51
C SER A 412 11.01 13.52 -7.90
N SER A 413 10.33 12.71 -7.10
CA SER A 413 8.96 12.22 -7.41
C SER A 413 7.99 13.36 -7.69
N LYS A 414 8.10 14.47 -6.93
CA LYS A 414 7.27 15.66 -7.13
C LYS A 414 7.53 16.33 -8.48
N ASP A 415 8.80 16.54 -8.84
CA ASP A 415 9.17 17.15 -10.12
C ASP A 415 8.75 16.27 -11.30
N ILE A 416 8.96 14.95 -11.21
CA ILE A 416 8.52 13.99 -12.25
C ILE A 416 6.99 13.98 -12.33
N THR A 417 6.27 14.10 -11.21
CA THR A 417 4.80 14.17 -11.21
C THR A 417 4.32 15.42 -11.96
N GLY A 418 4.98 16.56 -11.76
CA GLY A 418 4.72 17.79 -12.52
C GLY A 418 4.96 17.63 -14.02
N LEU A 419 6.01 16.90 -14.43
CA LEU A 419 6.26 16.59 -15.85
C LEU A 419 5.14 15.71 -16.45
N VAL A 420 4.68 14.68 -15.73
CA VAL A 420 3.57 13.83 -16.16
C VAL A 420 2.27 14.65 -16.26
N GLN A 421 2.01 15.51 -15.27
CA GLN A 421 0.83 16.39 -15.27
C GLN A 421 0.85 17.34 -16.46
N SER A 422 1.99 17.94 -16.76
CA SER A 422 2.18 18.79 -17.94
C SER A 422 1.93 18.01 -19.23
N HIS A 423 2.47 16.79 -19.34
CA HIS A 423 2.25 15.93 -20.51
C HIS A 423 0.76 15.62 -20.73
N VAL A 424 0.03 15.21 -19.69
CA VAL A 424 -1.39 14.88 -19.82
C VAL A 424 -2.24 16.12 -20.10
N ARG A 425 -1.96 17.27 -19.46
CA ARG A 425 -2.65 18.53 -19.75
C ARG A 425 -2.43 18.95 -21.21
N ASN A 426 -1.19 18.85 -21.71
CA ASN A 426 -0.88 19.15 -23.10
C ASN A 426 -1.60 18.24 -24.09
N GLY A 427 -1.80 16.97 -23.74
CA GLY A 427 -2.59 16.01 -24.52
C GLY A 427 -4.05 16.47 -24.69
N TRP A 428 -4.71 16.85 -23.61
CA TRP A 428 -6.07 17.39 -23.65
C TRP A 428 -6.19 18.71 -24.40
N ILE A 429 -5.23 19.63 -24.24
CA ILE A 429 -5.29 20.97 -24.84
C ILE A 429 -5.06 20.93 -26.36
N ASN A 430 -4.12 20.11 -26.83
CA ASN A 430 -3.61 20.22 -28.20
C ASN A 430 -3.96 19.05 -29.10
N TYR A 431 -4.31 17.89 -28.55
CA TYR A 431 -4.29 16.64 -29.31
C TYR A 431 -5.59 15.84 -29.25
N ILE A 432 -6.16 15.67 -28.06
CA ILE A 432 -7.38 14.88 -27.88
C ILE A 432 -8.55 15.69 -28.46
N ASN A 433 -9.07 15.29 -29.65
CA ASN A 433 -10.13 15.98 -30.41
C ASN A 433 -11.37 15.13 -30.75
N ASP A 434 -11.34 13.83 -30.51
CA ASP A 434 -12.42 12.86 -30.73
C ASP A 434 -12.06 11.54 -30.04
N THR A 435 -12.89 10.51 -30.17
CA THR A 435 -12.59 9.15 -29.65
C THR A 435 -11.30 8.53 -30.24
N GLU A 436 -11.00 8.73 -31.52
CA GLU A 436 -9.84 8.09 -32.16
C GLU A 436 -8.53 8.69 -31.68
N SER A 437 -8.45 10.02 -31.62
CA SER A 437 -7.33 10.75 -31.04
C SER A 437 -7.22 10.50 -29.53
N TYR A 438 -8.34 10.42 -28.80
CA TYR A 438 -8.35 10.02 -27.40
C TYR A 438 -7.73 8.63 -27.20
N TRP A 439 -8.13 7.64 -28.01
CA TRP A 439 -7.53 6.32 -27.98
C TRP A 439 -6.08 6.32 -28.45
N LYS A 440 -5.69 7.04 -29.51
CA LYS A 440 -4.29 7.12 -29.96
C LYS A 440 -3.40 7.74 -28.87
N PHE A 441 -3.92 8.73 -28.13
CA PHE A 441 -3.22 9.34 -26.99
C PHE A 441 -3.07 8.34 -25.84
N ASN A 442 -4.16 7.64 -25.48
CA ASN A 442 -4.12 6.63 -24.43
C ASN A 442 -3.25 5.45 -24.85
N ASP A 443 -3.33 5.00 -26.09
CA ASP A 443 -2.64 3.83 -26.57
C ASP A 443 -1.15 4.01 -26.69
N ILE A 444 -0.67 5.26 -26.72
CA ILE A 444 0.74 5.63 -26.81
C ILE A 444 1.42 4.60 -27.73
N SER A 445 0.83 4.49 -28.92
CA SER A 445 0.84 3.25 -29.69
C SER A 445 2.27 2.83 -29.99
N ARG A 446 2.66 1.69 -29.42
CA ARG A 446 3.87 0.87 -29.70
C ARG A 446 5.22 1.19 -29.06
N GLY A 447 5.37 2.13 -28.13
CA GLY A 447 6.71 2.24 -27.49
C GLY A 447 6.98 3.38 -26.52
N GLY A 448 5.97 4.17 -26.14
CA GLY A 448 6.20 5.23 -25.17
C GLY A 448 7.08 6.38 -25.67
N GLY A 449 7.18 6.63 -26.98
CA GLY A 449 7.97 7.78 -27.47
C GLY A 449 7.56 8.34 -28.82
N HIS A 450 6.63 7.67 -29.51
CA HIS A 450 6.25 8.01 -30.88
C HIS A 450 5.70 9.43 -30.99
N TRP A 451 4.93 9.88 -30.00
CA TRP A 451 4.35 11.23 -30.01
C TRP A 451 5.41 12.31 -29.92
N THR A 452 6.37 12.13 -29.01
CA THR A 452 7.51 13.03 -28.88
C THR A 452 8.32 13.05 -30.16
N LEU A 453 8.55 11.90 -30.81
CA LEU A 453 9.29 11.84 -32.07
C LEU A 453 8.54 12.54 -33.22
N GLU A 454 7.24 12.27 -33.40
CA GLU A 454 6.38 12.90 -34.42
C GLU A 454 6.38 14.43 -34.25
N ARG A 455 6.12 14.92 -33.02
CA ARG A 455 6.09 16.36 -32.70
C ARG A 455 7.41 17.08 -32.96
N ASN A 456 8.53 16.39 -32.80
CA ASN A 456 9.87 16.95 -32.98
C ASN A 456 10.45 16.75 -34.39
N GLY A 457 9.69 16.12 -35.31
CA GLY A 457 10.15 15.77 -36.66
C GLY A 457 11.31 14.77 -36.63
N CYS A 458 11.24 13.82 -35.71
CA CYS A 458 12.32 12.91 -35.33
C CYS A 458 11.97 11.43 -35.59
N GLU A 459 10.81 11.16 -36.21
CA GLU A 459 10.32 9.80 -36.46
C GLU A 459 11.23 8.99 -37.38
N GLU A 460 11.65 9.56 -38.51
CA GLU A 460 12.53 8.87 -39.47
C GLU A 460 13.88 8.46 -38.86
N ASN A 461 14.39 9.26 -37.91
CA ASN A 461 15.71 9.05 -37.31
C ASN A 461 15.69 8.07 -36.13
N PHE A 462 14.57 7.98 -35.41
CA PHE A 462 14.51 7.26 -34.13
C PHE A 462 13.32 6.28 -34.01
N GLY A 463 12.41 6.22 -34.98
CA GLY A 463 11.23 5.36 -34.96
C GLY A 463 11.56 3.89 -34.73
N GLY A 464 12.58 3.36 -35.42
CA GLY A 464 13.04 1.98 -35.24
C GLY A 464 13.53 1.65 -33.82
N SER A 465 13.93 2.65 -33.03
CA SER A 465 14.37 2.45 -31.64
C SER A 465 13.22 2.20 -30.66
N ILE A 466 12.01 2.66 -30.99
CA ILE A 466 10.80 2.50 -30.16
C ILE A 466 9.87 1.39 -30.67
N GLU A 467 10.05 0.92 -31.90
CA GLU A 467 9.30 -0.20 -32.49
C GLU A 467 9.73 -1.59 -31.99
N LYS A 468 10.91 -1.67 -31.36
CA LYS A 468 11.37 -2.86 -30.64
C LYS A 468 10.41 -3.21 -29.48
N PRO A 469 10.40 -4.47 -28.99
CA PRO A 469 9.68 -4.83 -27.78
C PRO A 469 9.96 -3.85 -26.63
N PHE A 470 8.93 -3.47 -25.88
CA PHE A 470 9.01 -2.36 -24.92
C PHE A 470 10.13 -2.50 -23.86
N ASP A 471 10.39 -3.72 -23.40
CA ASP A 471 11.45 -4.03 -22.46
C ASP A 471 12.85 -3.86 -23.06
N GLU A 472 13.03 -4.21 -24.34
CA GLU A 472 14.25 -3.96 -25.12
C GLU A 472 14.46 -2.47 -25.37
N SER A 473 13.41 -1.76 -25.82
CA SER A 473 13.43 -0.30 -26.00
C SER A 473 13.80 0.43 -24.70
N THR A 474 13.34 -0.07 -23.55
CA THR A 474 13.67 0.49 -22.24
C THR A 474 15.17 0.41 -21.95
N ILE A 475 15.81 -0.74 -22.21
CA ILE A 475 17.27 -0.88 -22.04
C ILE A 475 18.02 -0.03 -23.06
N LEU A 476 17.59 -0.08 -24.33
CA LEU A 476 18.21 0.66 -25.43
C LEU A 476 18.28 2.16 -25.14
N TRP A 477 17.15 2.75 -24.77
CA TRP A 477 17.05 4.17 -24.42
C TRP A 477 17.76 4.49 -23.11
N HIS A 478 17.82 3.56 -22.15
CA HIS A 478 18.54 3.78 -20.88
C HIS A 478 20.02 3.96 -21.09
N VAL A 479 20.66 3.02 -21.81
CA VAL A 479 22.09 3.11 -22.12
C VAL A 479 22.38 4.33 -22.99
N ALA A 480 21.52 4.65 -23.97
CA ALA A 480 21.67 5.87 -24.77
C ALA A 480 21.55 7.16 -23.94
N THR A 481 20.63 7.19 -22.97
CA THR A 481 20.45 8.33 -22.05
C THR A 481 21.66 8.51 -21.16
N ASP A 482 22.22 7.43 -20.61
CA ASP A 482 23.44 7.48 -19.80
C ASP A 482 24.65 7.97 -20.65
N PHE A 483 24.80 7.52 -21.91
CA PHE A 483 25.82 8.06 -22.82
C PHE A 483 25.67 9.57 -23.07
N CYS A 484 24.47 10.02 -23.41
CA CYS A 484 24.19 11.45 -23.59
C CYS A 484 24.41 12.24 -22.30
N PHE A 485 24.06 11.67 -21.14
CA PHE A 485 24.23 12.31 -19.84
C PHE A 485 25.71 12.51 -19.52
N HIS A 486 26.52 11.46 -19.61
CA HIS A 486 27.94 11.55 -19.26
C HIS A 486 28.72 12.48 -20.20
N LEU A 487 28.42 12.45 -21.51
CA LEU A 487 29.08 13.29 -22.50
C LEU A 487 28.63 14.76 -22.52
N LYS A 488 27.33 15.04 -22.29
CA LYS A 488 26.75 16.39 -22.49
C LYS A 488 25.86 16.89 -21.34
N GLY A 489 25.43 16.01 -20.44
CA GLY A 489 24.45 16.27 -19.37
C GLY A 489 25.02 16.36 -17.96
N SER A 490 26.31 16.06 -17.76
CA SER A 490 26.96 16.03 -16.44
C SER A 490 27.04 17.39 -15.74
N SER A 491 26.71 18.49 -16.42
CA SER A 491 26.67 19.81 -15.81
C SER A 491 25.59 19.89 -14.72
N PRO A 492 25.93 20.38 -13.51
CA PRO A 492 24.98 20.46 -12.39
C PRO A 492 23.75 21.32 -12.69
N ASP A 493 23.83 22.25 -13.65
CA ASP A 493 22.74 23.16 -14.00
C ASP A 493 21.66 22.52 -14.90
N SER A 494 21.91 21.33 -15.45
CA SER A 494 20.96 20.67 -16.37
C SER A 494 19.87 19.89 -15.63
N LYS A 495 18.86 20.60 -15.10
CA LYS A 495 17.70 19.99 -14.41
C LYS A 495 16.99 18.94 -15.28
N ARG A 496 16.82 19.22 -16.58
CA ARG A 496 16.16 18.32 -17.53
C ARG A 496 16.94 17.02 -17.74
N ALA A 497 18.27 17.10 -17.93
CA ALA A 497 19.11 15.91 -18.08
C ALA A 497 19.06 15.01 -16.85
N ARG A 498 19.04 15.61 -15.65
CA ARG A 498 18.91 14.89 -14.38
C ARG A 498 17.59 14.13 -14.29
N HIS A 499 16.47 14.79 -14.59
CA HIS A 499 15.16 14.12 -14.58
C HIS A 499 15.10 12.98 -15.62
N CYS A 500 15.67 13.17 -16.81
CA CYS A 500 15.74 12.11 -17.83
C CYS A 500 16.46 10.87 -17.28
N ARG A 501 17.62 11.08 -16.64
CA ARG A 501 18.39 10.00 -16.03
C ARG A 501 17.64 9.34 -14.88
N GLU A 502 16.96 10.12 -14.03
CA GLU A 502 16.17 9.58 -12.92
C GLU A 502 14.97 8.74 -13.36
N ILE A 503 14.23 9.19 -14.38
CA ILE A 503 13.12 8.40 -14.95
C ILE A 503 13.69 7.15 -15.61
N SER A 504 14.76 7.26 -16.38
CA SER A 504 15.42 6.14 -17.02
C SER A 504 15.87 5.06 -16.02
N ASN A 505 16.56 5.47 -14.95
CA ASN A 505 16.97 4.58 -13.85
C ASN A 505 15.78 3.92 -13.15
N TYR A 506 14.66 4.62 -13.03
CA TYR A 506 13.44 4.07 -12.44
C TYR A 506 12.78 3.03 -13.36
N MET A 507 12.71 3.28 -14.66
CA MET A 507 12.16 2.33 -15.63
C MET A 507 12.98 1.03 -15.68
N VAL A 508 14.31 1.14 -15.61
CA VAL A 508 15.20 -0.03 -15.49
C VAL A 508 15.09 -0.70 -14.12
N HIS A 509 14.84 0.06 -13.06
CA HIS A 509 14.49 -0.51 -11.76
C HIS A 509 13.23 -1.39 -11.85
N LEU A 510 12.17 -0.91 -12.51
CA LEU A 510 10.97 -1.70 -12.74
C LEU A 510 11.29 -2.98 -13.52
N LEU A 511 12.04 -2.90 -14.63
CA LEU A 511 12.43 -4.09 -15.40
C LEU A 511 13.18 -5.14 -14.55
N PHE A 512 14.05 -4.68 -13.65
CA PHE A 512 14.87 -5.59 -12.82
C PHE A 512 14.15 -6.11 -11.58
N ALA A 513 13.42 -5.26 -10.85
CA ALA A 513 12.84 -5.59 -9.55
C ALA A 513 11.36 -6.00 -9.63
N ASN A 514 10.59 -5.35 -10.52
CA ASN A 514 9.15 -5.52 -10.66
C ASN A 514 8.71 -5.58 -12.14
N PRO A 515 9.22 -6.53 -12.96
CA PRO A 515 9.00 -6.55 -14.41
C PRO A 515 7.51 -6.59 -14.80
N GLU A 516 6.67 -7.25 -14.00
CA GLU A 516 5.22 -7.30 -14.21
C GLU A 516 4.54 -5.92 -14.14
N MET A 517 5.13 -4.95 -13.42
CA MET A 517 4.63 -3.58 -13.36
C MET A 517 5.09 -2.73 -14.55
N LEU A 518 6.21 -3.09 -15.20
CA LEU A 518 6.68 -2.38 -16.39
C LEU A 518 5.72 -2.60 -17.57
N ILE A 519 5.50 -3.87 -17.91
CA ILE A 519 4.45 -4.35 -18.80
C ILE A 519 4.33 -5.88 -18.59
N PRO A 520 3.12 -6.47 -18.63
CA PRO A 520 2.98 -7.92 -18.60
C PRO A 520 3.85 -8.59 -19.67
N GLY A 521 4.63 -9.61 -19.26
CA GLY A 521 5.54 -10.33 -20.15
C GLY A 521 6.95 -9.74 -20.29
N SER A 522 7.31 -8.70 -19.54
CA SER A 522 8.66 -8.11 -19.54
C SER A 522 9.74 -9.14 -19.17
N ARG A 523 10.83 -9.17 -19.95
CA ARG A 523 11.92 -10.13 -19.78
C ARG A 523 13.01 -9.58 -18.86
N ARG A 524 13.01 -10.04 -17.59
CA ARG A 524 14.04 -9.67 -16.60
C ARG A 524 15.47 -10.01 -17.03
N THR A 525 15.64 -11.04 -17.85
CA THR A 525 16.97 -11.50 -18.32
C THR A 525 17.67 -10.44 -19.17
N LEU A 526 16.94 -9.60 -19.91
CA LEU A 526 17.54 -8.56 -20.77
C LEU A 526 18.44 -7.59 -20.00
N PHE A 527 18.08 -7.25 -18.75
CA PHE A 527 18.94 -6.44 -17.90
C PHE A 527 20.27 -7.15 -17.61
N THR A 528 20.21 -8.46 -17.36
CA THR A 528 21.40 -9.28 -17.07
C THR A 528 22.23 -9.49 -18.32
N ASP A 529 21.59 -9.68 -19.47
CA ASP A 529 22.25 -9.85 -20.77
C ASP A 529 23.00 -8.56 -21.16
N ALA A 530 22.32 -7.40 -21.11
CA ALA A 530 22.95 -6.10 -21.35
C ALA A 530 24.09 -5.80 -20.35
N TYR A 531 23.93 -6.19 -19.09
CA TYR A 531 24.99 -6.09 -18.08
C TYR A 531 26.22 -6.94 -18.45
N ASN A 532 26.00 -8.19 -18.88
CA ASN A 532 27.06 -9.10 -19.28
C ASN A 532 27.77 -8.64 -20.55
N GLU A 533 27.05 -8.03 -21.50
CA GLU A 533 27.62 -7.39 -22.69
C GLU A 533 28.55 -6.23 -22.32
N LEU A 534 28.10 -5.34 -21.43
CA LEU A 534 28.94 -4.26 -20.90
C LEU A 534 30.16 -4.81 -20.16
N GLU A 535 30.00 -5.86 -19.36
CA GLU A 535 31.11 -6.51 -18.66
C GLU A 535 32.10 -7.17 -19.64
N ALA A 536 31.62 -7.74 -20.76
CA ALA A 536 32.43 -8.35 -21.80
C ALA A 536 33.30 -7.33 -22.56
N ILE A 537 32.76 -6.15 -22.88
CA ILE A 537 33.50 -5.03 -23.50
C ILE A 537 34.69 -4.60 -22.61
N LEU A 538 34.60 -4.85 -21.31
CA LEU A 538 35.49 -4.37 -20.26
C LEU A 538 36.35 -5.48 -19.61
N LYS A 539 36.46 -6.65 -20.22
CA LYS A 539 37.09 -7.85 -19.62
C LYS A 539 38.60 -7.75 -19.36
N ASP A 540 39.34 -6.90 -20.07
CA ASP A 540 40.82 -6.91 -20.05
C ASP A 540 41.47 -5.81 -19.19
N GLU A 541 40.72 -5.13 -18.31
CA GLU A 541 41.21 -3.90 -17.67
C GLU A 541 40.89 -3.79 -16.18
N ASP A 542 41.83 -3.23 -15.41
CA ASP A 542 41.63 -2.86 -14.01
C ASP A 542 40.83 -1.56 -13.93
N LEU A 543 39.53 -1.69 -13.69
CA LEU A 543 38.55 -0.60 -13.65
C LEU A 543 38.12 -0.25 -12.22
N SER A 544 38.85 -0.73 -11.20
CA SER A 544 38.48 -0.59 -9.79
C SER A 544 38.43 0.86 -9.29
N LEU A 545 39.07 1.80 -10.01
CA LEU A 545 39.20 3.22 -9.65
C LEU A 545 38.40 4.20 -10.52
N LEU A 546 37.78 3.75 -11.63
CA LEU A 546 37.07 4.65 -12.54
C LEU A 546 35.72 5.10 -11.96
N ASP A 547 35.42 6.39 -12.11
CA ASP A 547 34.08 6.93 -11.87
C ASP A 547 33.13 6.60 -13.04
N GLU A 548 31.83 6.88 -12.88
CA GLU A 548 30.82 6.57 -13.91
C GLU A 548 31.09 7.32 -15.23
N ASN A 549 31.70 8.50 -15.19
CA ASN A 549 32.00 9.30 -16.40
C ASN A 549 33.15 8.64 -17.18
N GLN A 550 34.26 8.35 -16.51
CA GLN A 550 35.45 7.73 -17.12
C GLN A 550 35.15 6.31 -17.62
N LEU A 551 34.31 5.57 -16.90
CA LEU A 551 33.83 4.27 -17.33
C LEU A 551 33.01 4.38 -18.63
N THR A 552 32.15 5.39 -18.72
CA THR A 552 31.31 5.63 -19.89
C THR A 552 32.13 6.03 -21.11
N GLU A 553 33.09 6.95 -20.98
CA GLU A 553 34.00 7.34 -22.06
C GLU A 553 34.75 6.13 -22.63
N LYS A 554 35.23 5.25 -21.75
CA LYS A 554 35.95 4.04 -22.15
C LYS A 554 35.07 3.01 -22.88
N ILE A 555 33.82 2.85 -22.43
CA ILE A 555 32.84 2.02 -23.13
C ILE A 555 32.62 2.57 -24.54
N ILE A 556 32.43 3.88 -24.67
CA ILE A 556 32.21 4.56 -25.95
C ILE A 556 33.37 4.35 -26.92
N ASP A 557 34.61 4.47 -26.45
CA ASP A 557 35.81 4.26 -27.28
C ASP A 557 35.84 2.85 -27.88
N LYS A 558 35.53 1.84 -27.07
CA LYS A 558 35.52 0.43 -27.51
C LYS A 558 34.34 0.11 -28.42
N VAL A 559 33.15 0.56 -28.06
CA VAL A 559 31.91 0.35 -28.83
C VAL A 559 32.02 1.03 -30.19
N GLY A 560 32.64 2.21 -30.27
CA GLY A 560 32.93 2.88 -31.54
C GLY A 560 33.80 2.07 -32.52
N SER A 561 34.60 1.12 -32.03
CA SER A 561 35.47 0.25 -32.84
C SER A 561 34.83 -1.11 -33.21
N SER A 562 33.75 -1.50 -32.55
CA SER A 562 33.08 -2.81 -32.74
C SER A 562 32.05 -2.78 -33.88
N LYS A 563 31.90 -3.90 -34.58
CA LYS A 563 30.89 -4.12 -35.64
C LYS A 563 29.80 -5.12 -35.26
N GLU A 564 29.77 -5.58 -34.01
CA GLU A 564 28.75 -6.53 -33.55
C GLU A 564 27.39 -5.84 -33.36
N GLY A 565 26.31 -6.47 -33.84
CA GLY A 565 24.94 -6.01 -33.67
C GLY A 565 24.38 -6.42 -32.31
N ASN A 566 24.81 -5.74 -31.25
CA ASN A 566 24.37 -5.96 -29.88
C ASN A 566 23.63 -4.72 -29.32
N ILE A 567 22.96 -4.85 -28.17
CA ILE A 567 22.09 -3.79 -27.66
C ILE A 567 22.88 -2.53 -27.27
N VAL A 568 24.12 -2.70 -26.80
CA VAL A 568 25.01 -1.59 -26.42
C VAL A 568 25.44 -0.78 -27.66
N GLN A 569 25.72 -1.46 -28.78
CA GLN A 569 26.04 -0.82 -30.06
C GLN A 569 24.84 -0.04 -30.59
N ASP A 570 23.65 -0.65 -30.60
CA ASP A 570 22.42 0.01 -31.01
C ASP A 570 22.17 1.27 -30.14
N SER A 571 22.41 1.17 -28.83
CA SER A 571 22.29 2.32 -27.90
C SER A 571 23.29 3.42 -28.20
N TRP A 572 24.52 3.10 -28.61
CA TRP A 572 25.52 4.09 -28.99
C TRP A 572 25.15 4.81 -30.29
N VAL A 573 24.64 4.08 -31.28
CA VAL A 573 24.13 4.69 -32.53
C VAL A 573 22.98 5.65 -32.22
N LEU A 574 22.03 5.22 -31.36
CA LEU A 574 20.94 6.06 -30.89
C LEU A 574 21.46 7.33 -30.18
N ALA A 575 22.39 7.20 -29.25
CA ALA A 575 22.98 8.32 -28.52
C ALA A 575 23.68 9.32 -29.45
N ARG A 576 24.42 8.84 -30.44
CA ARG A 576 25.10 9.69 -31.43
C ARG A 576 24.10 10.51 -32.25
N ASN A 577 23.03 9.87 -32.72
CA ASN A 577 21.99 10.54 -33.48
C ASN A 577 21.25 11.59 -32.61
N LEU A 578 20.97 11.27 -31.34
CA LEU A 578 20.39 12.21 -30.37
C LEU A 578 21.30 13.42 -30.14
N MET A 579 22.60 13.20 -29.98
CA MET A 579 23.59 14.27 -29.79
C MET A 579 23.72 15.20 -31.01
N GLY A 580 23.37 14.72 -32.20
CA GLY A 580 23.32 15.49 -33.44
C GLY A 580 22.20 16.53 -33.50
N LEU A 581 21.16 16.42 -32.65
CA LEU A 581 20.04 17.36 -32.60
C LEU A 581 20.37 18.71 -31.92
N GLY A 582 21.52 18.81 -31.25
CA GLY A 582 21.86 19.93 -30.36
C GLY A 582 21.34 19.73 -28.94
N ASN A 583 21.96 20.39 -27.95
CA ASN A 583 21.76 20.07 -26.53
C ASN A 583 20.33 20.26 -26.02
N GLU A 584 19.68 21.38 -26.35
CA GLU A 584 18.32 21.67 -25.85
C GLU A 584 17.29 20.70 -26.43
N LYS A 585 17.29 20.54 -27.76
CA LYS A 585 16.38 19.65 -28.47
C LYS A 585 16.61 18.18 -28.12
N MET A 586 17.87 17.76 -27.95
CA MET A 586 18.22 16.40 -27.50
C MET A 586 17.55 16.08 -26.15
N TRP A 587 17.73 16.93 -25.14
CA TRP A 587 17.14 16.69 -23.82
C TRP A 587 15.62 16.84 -23.81
N GLU A 588 15.04 17.67 -24.68
CA GLU A 588 13.60 17.74 -24.89
C GLU A 588 13.03 16.40 -25.41
N VAL A 589 13.65 15.83 -26.44
CA VAL A 589 13.25 14.55 -27.03
C VAL A 589 13.41 13.41 -26.01
N ILE A 590 14.57 13.31 -25.35
CA ILE A 590 14.82 12.27 -24.34
C ILE A 590 13.80 12.37 -23.20
N ASN A 591 13.52 13.59 -22.71
CA ASN A 591 12.55 13.80 -21.65
C ASN A 591 11.13 13.38 -22.07
N GLY A 592 10.70 13.76 -23.27
CA GLY A 592 9.38 13.42 -23.79
C GLY A 592 9.19 11.91 -23.93
N VAL A 593 10.18 11.21 -24.49
CA VAL A 593 10.16 9.74 -24.61
C VAL A 593 10.09 9.08 -23.23
N TRP A 594 10.90 9.49 -22.26
CA TRP A 594 10.83 8.87 -20.93
C TRP A 594 9.49 9.08 -20.21
N ILE A 595 8.88 10.27 -20.35
CA ILE A 595 7.56 10.54 -19.77
C ILE A 595 6.48 9.69 -20.45
N GLU A 596 6.52 9.56 -21.76
CA GLU A 596 5.58 8.71 -22.49
C GLU A 596 5.76 7.21 -22.16
N MET A 597 7.00 6.71 -22.03
CA MET A 597 7.27 5.33 -21.60
C MET A 597 6.75 5.07 -20.19
N LEU A 598 6.95 6.02 -19.28
CA LEU A 598 6.42 5.94 -17.91
C LEU A 598 4.88 5.89 -17.91
N CYS A 599 4.22 6.79 -18.63
CA CYS A 599 2.76 6.80 -18.78
C CYS A 599 2.24 5.52 -19.45
N PHE A 600 2.96 5.01 -20.44
CA PHE A 600 2.64 3.77 -21.15
C PHE A 600 2.63 2.58 -20.19
N SER A 601 3.65 2.44 -19.34
CA SER A 601 3.71 1.42 -18.28
C SER A 601 2.62 1.63 -17.24
N ALA A 602 2.39 2.86 -16.79
CA ALA A 602 1.41 3.17 -15.75
C ALA A 602 -0.02 2.82 -16.18
N GLY A 603 -0.38 3.06 -17.44
CA GLY A 603 -1.69 2.72 -18.00
C GLY A 603 -1.90 1.23 -18.30
N ARG A 604 -0.82 0.43 -18.35
CA ARG A 604 -0.85 -1.01 -18.64
C ARG A 604 -0.58 -1.89 -17.44
N CYS A 605 -0.09 -1.31 -16.34
CA CYS A 605 0.07 -2.02 -15.09
C CYS A 605 -1.31 -2.36 -14.49
N ARG A 606 -1.47 -3.62 -14.09
CA ARG A 606 -2.70 -4.11 -13.47
C ARG A 606 -2.91 -3.45 -12.11
N GLY A 607 -4.15 -3.11 -11.78
CA GLY A 607 -4.56 -2.54 -10.49
C GLY A 607 -4.08 -3.37 -9.30
N TYR A 608 -4.21 -4.69 -9.41
CA TYR A 608 -3.72 -5.62 -8.41
C TYR A 608 -2.23 -5.44 -8.07
N LEU A 609 -1.37 -5.17 -9.07
CA LEU A 609 0.06 -4.97 -8.84
C LEU A 609 0.33 -3.64 -8.13
N HIS A 610 -0.41 -2.58 -8.48
CA HIS A 610 -0.38 -1.34 -7.73
C HIS A 610 -0.77 -1.58 -6.25
N ALA A 611 -1.85 -2.32 -6.00
CA ALA A 611 -2.33 -2.66 -4.66
C ALA A 611 -1.32 -3.47 -3.84
N LYS A 612 -0.68 -4.45 -4.50
CA LYS A 612 0.37 -5.28 -3.92
C LYS A 612 1.60 -4.44 -3.54
N SER A 613 2.02 -3.53 -4.42
CA SER A 613 3.19 -2.67 -4.19
C SER A 613 3.05 -1.75 -2.97
N LEU A 614 1.82 -1.34 -2.60
CA LEU A 614 1.58 -0.52 -1.39
C LEU A 614 2.08 -1.22 -0.12
N GLY A 615 1.96 -2.56 -0.07
CA GLY A 615 2.46 -3.35 1.05
C GLY A 615 3.98 -3.23 1.23
N SER A 616 4.70 -2.86 0.15
CA SER A 616 6.15 -2.68 0.06
C SER A 616 6.68 -1.25 0.12
N GLY A 617 5.84 -0.28 0.47
CA GLY A 617 6.20 1.14 0.49
C GLY A 617 5.82 1.87 -0.81
N GLY A 618 5.16 1.17 -1.73
CA GLY A 618 4.68 1.69 -3.00
C GLY A 618 5.74 1.76 -4.09
N GLU A 619 5.26 1.80 -5.33
CA GLU A 619 6.07 2.13 -6.50
C GLU A 619 5.62 3.49 -7.05
N TYR A 620 6.56 4.27 -7.58
CA TYR A 620 6.25 5.57 -8.19
C TYR A 620 5.30 5.44 -9.39
N LEU A 621 5.28 4.29 -10.05
CA LEU A 621 4.37 3.99 -11.15
C LEU A 621 2.91 4.12 -10.73
N THR A 622 2.61 3.80 -9.46
CA THR A 622 1.27 3.99 -8.91
C THR A 622 0.91 5.47 -8.88
N PHE A 623 1.81 6.39 -8.51
CA PHE A 623 1.55 7.84 -8.61
C PHE A 623 1.23 8.27 -10.04
N ALA A 624 2.01 7.82 -11.02
CA ALA A 624 1.76 8.13 -12.42
C ALA A 624 0.39 7.58 -12.89
N SER A 625 0.05 6.34 -12.52
CA SER A 625 -1.23 5.71 -12.87
C SER A 625 -2.42 6.45 -12.25
N LEU A 626 -2.31 6.85 -10.98
CA LEU A 626 -3.32 7.65 -10.30
C LEU A 626 -3.51 9.02 -10.95
N LEU A 627 -2.41 9.72 -11.25
CA LEU A 627 -2.46 11.01 -11.91
C LEU A 627 -3.15 10.91 -13.28
N MET A 628 -2.80 9.89 -14.08
CA MET A 628 -3.45 9.63 -15.37
C MET A 628 -4.94 9.34 -15.22
N SER A 629 -5.33 8.48 -14.26
CA SER A 629 -6.74 8.19 -13.97
C SER A 629 -7.51 9.45 -13.55
N HIS A 630 -6.92 10.27 -12.69
CA HIS A 630 -7.54 11.54 -12.27
C HIS A 630 -7.58 12.58 -13.38
N ALA A 631 -6.67 12.49 -14.35
CA ALA A 631 -6.69 13.32 -15.55
C ALA A 631 -7.64 12.78 -16.63
N GLY A 632 -8.56 11.87 -16.27
CA GLY A 632 -9.59 11.37 -17.17
C GLY A 632 -9.08 10.41 -18.24
N LEU A 633 -7.85 9.90 -18.13
CA LEU A 633 -7.31 8.89 -19.05
C LEU A 633 -7.76 7.48 -18.69
N GLU A 634 -7.64 6.55 -19.63
CA GLU A 634 -7.99 5.14 -19.44
C GLU A 634 -6.93 4.39 -18.63
N THR A 635 -7.43 3.75 -17.58
CA THR A 635 -6.75 2.74 -16.76
C THR A 635 -6.71 1.38 -17.46
N PHE A 636 -5.96 0.43 -16.88
CA PHE A 636 -5.87 -0.94 -17.39
C PHE A 636 -7.25 -1.60 -17.62
N ALA A 637 -8.17 -1.47 -16.64
CA ALA A 637 -9.49 -2.09 -16.71
C ALA A 637 -10.36 -1.51 -17.85
N GLU A 638 -10.31 -0.19 -18.04
CA GLU A 638 -11.09 0.49 -19.08
C GLU A 638 -10.61 0.12 -20.48
N ARG A 639 -9.29 -0.01 -20.67
CA ARG A 639 -8.70 -0.48 -21.93
C ARG A 639 -9.16 -1.88 -22.29
N GLN A 640 -9.19 -2.78 -21.31
CA GLN A 640 -9.62 -4.16 -21.52
C GLN A 640 -11.11 -4.26 -21.89
N GLN A 641 -11.89 -3.22 -21.57
CA GLN A 641 -13.33 -3.15 -21.83
C GLN A 641 -13.69 -2.32 -23.07
N ARG A 642 -12.72 -1.88 -23.87
CA ARG A 642 -12.99 -1.17 -25.11
C ARG A 642 -13.79 -2.02 -26.07
N VAL A 643 -14.70 -1.36 -26.77
CA VAL A 643 -15.51 -1.96 -27.83
C VAL A 643 -15.01 -1.47 -29.18
N GLN A 644 -15.21 -2.26 -30.22
CA GLN A 644 -14.95 -1.82 -31.59
C GLN A 644 -15.91 -0.68 -31.96
N LEU A 645 -15.39 0.40 -32.56
CA LEU A 645 -16.22 1.47 -33.10
C LEU A 645 -17.01 0.95 -34.30
N ARG A 646 -18.33 1.14 -34.29
CA ARG A 646 -19.24 0.69 -35.34
C ARG A 646 -19.81 1.86 -36.11
N LEU A 647 -20.10 2.96 -35.41
CA LEU A 647 -20.63 4.17 -36.02
C LEU A 647 -19.50 5.04 -36.61
N PRO A 648 -19.72 5.64 -37.79
CA PRO A 648 -18.84 6.67 -38.34
C PRO A 648 -18.63 7.82 -37.36
N LYS A 649 -17.47 8.48 -37.43
CA LYS A 649 -17.11 9.58 -36.54
C LYS A 649 -18.16 10.69 -36.53
N GLU A 650 -18.67 11.07 -37.70
CA GLU A 650 -19.65 12.14 -37.87
C GLU A 650 -20.97 11.81 -37.15
N GLU A 651 -21.40 10.56 -37.24
CA GLU A 651 -22.63 10.08 -36.61
C GLU A 651 -22.50 10.03 -35.09
N ARG A 652 -21.37 9.54 -34.57
CA ARG A 652 -21.08 9.52 -33.12
C ARG A 652 -21.08 10.93 -32.52
N VAL A 653 -20.39 11.87 -33.18
CA VAL A 653 -20.31 13.27 -32.74
C VAL A 653 -21.68 13.95 -32.79
N LYS A 654 -22.47 13.71 -33.86
CA LYS A 654 -23.83 14.25 -33.97
C LYS A 654 -24.73 13.76 -32.84
N ASN A 655 -24.74 12.45 -32.60
CA ASN A 655 -25.58 11.84 -31.56
C ASN A 655 -25.16 12.31 -30.16
N ALA A 656 -23.86 12.41 -29.90
CA ALA A 656 -23.34 12.92 -28.62
C ALA A 656 -23.78 14.37 -28.37
N LYS A 657 -23.63 15.26 -29.37
CA LYS A 657 -24.07 16.67 -29.25
C LYS A 657 -25.56 16.81 -28.99
N GLN A 658 -26.38 15.99 -29.67
CA GLN A 658 -27.82 15.98 -29.46
C GLN A 658 -28.16 15.62 -28.00
N ARG A 659 -27.56 14.56 -27.46
CA ARG A 659 -27.79 14.14 -26.06
C ARG A 659 -27.35 15.19 -25.04
N ILE A 660 -26.22 15.84 -25.27
CA ILE A 660 -25.74 16.93 -24.40
C ILE A 660 -26.74 18.08 -24.39
N GLN A 661 -27.26 18.47 -25.57
CA GLN A 661 -28.23 19.55 -25.69
C GLN A 661 -29.57 19.20 -25.02
N GLU A 662 -30.05 17.97 -25.23
CA GLU A 662 -31.27 17.46 -24.58
C GLU A 662 -31.12 17.43 -23.05
N ALA A 663 -29.97 16.99 -22.54
CA ALA A 663 -29.67 16.99 -21.11
C ALA A 663 -29.66 18.42 -20.53
N ALA A 664 -29.03 19.38 -21.21
CA ALA A 664 -29.01 20.78 -20.80
C ALA A 664 -30.42 21.40 -20.80
N SER A 665 -31.22 21.13 -21.84
CA SER A 665 -32.62 21.56 -21.93
C SER A 665 -33.46 21.00 -20.79
N ASN A 666 -33.34 19.70 -20.50
CA ASN A 666 -34.07 19.05 -19.41
C ASN A 666 -33.64 19.56 -18.03
N GLN A 667 -32.39 19.98 -17.88
CA GLN A 667 -31.90 20.56 -16.63
C GLN A 667 -32.43 21.98 -16.43
N ALA A 668 -32.46 22.81 -17.48
CA ALA A 668 -33.05 24.15 -17.43
C ALA A 668 -34.55 24.12 -17.08
N VAL A 669 -35.30 23.17 -17.64
CA VAL A 669 -36.73 22.98 -17.31
C VAL A 669 -36.92 22.58 -15.83
N LYS A 670 -36.03 21.75 -15.27
CA LYS A 670 -36.09 21.37 -13.84
C LYS A 670 -35.73 22.51 -12.89
N GLU A 671 -34.86 23.42 -13.31
CA GLU A 671 -34.48 24.61 -12.55
C GLU A 671 -35.59 25.68 -12.60
N GLU A 672 -36.35 25.78 -13.70
CA GLU A 672 -37.53 26.63 -13.80
C GLU A 672 -38.74 26.12 -12.99
N GLU A 673 -38.91 24.79 -12.84
CA GLU A 673 -40.01 24.20 -12.05
C GLU A 673 -39.80 24.23 -10.52
N ASN A 674 -38.60 24.56 -10.02
CA ASN A 674 -38.30 24.65 -8.57
C ASN A 674 -37.58 25.97 -8.20
N PRO A 675 -38.29 27.12 -8.11
CA PRO A 675 -37.72 28.40 -7.73
C PRO A 675 -37.64 28.53 -6.21
N ALA A 676 -36.70 27.84 -5.57
CA ALA A 676 -36.40 28.08 -4.16
C ALA A 676 -34.90 28.08 -3.91
N THR A 677 -34.22 29.16 -4.34
CA THR A 677 -33.17 29.95 -3.63
C THR A 677 -32.66 31.03 -4.60
N PRO A 678 -32.59 32.33 -4.25
CA PRO A 678 -32.14 33.37 -5.18
C PRO A 678 -30.60 33.38 -5.34
N PRO A 679 -30.06 33.79 -6.50
CA PRO A 679 -28.62 33.85 -6.76
C PRO A 679 -27.98 35.06 -6.06
N ALA A 680 -26.82 34.83 -5.44
CA ALA A 680 -26.01 35.84 -4.80
C ALA A 680 -25.17 36.60 -5.84
N THR A 681 -25.66 37.72 -6.37
CA THR A 681 -24.79 38.83 -6.82
C THR A 681 -25.61 40.12 -6.97
N GLU A 682 -25.42 41.07 -6.05
CA GLU A 682 -25.43 42.53 -6.25
C GLU A 682 -25.49 43.20 -4.87
N VAL A 683 -24.32 43.34 -4.22
CA VAL A 683 -24.12 44.31 -3.15
C VAL A 683 -23.14 45.33 -3.68
N ASN A 684 -23.66 46.35 -4.36
CA ASN A 684 -22.98 47.63 -4.46
C ASN A 684 -23.97 48.76 -4.73
N GLU A 685 -24.84 49.07 -3.77
CA GLU A 685 -25.26 50.46 -3.61
C GLU A 685 -25.88 50.73 -2.23
N GLN A 686 -25.48 51.89 -1.69
CA GLN A 686 -26.11 52.63 -0.59
C GLN A 686 -25.67 52.31 0.85
N VAL A 687 -24.51 52.88 1.17
CA VAL A 687 -24.27 53.61 2.42
C VAL A 687 -25.35 54.69 2.64
N ARG A 688 -25.79 54.84 3.90
CA ARG A 688 -26.76 55.80 4.52
C ARG A 688 -28.07 55.07 4.89
N GLN A 689 -28.56 55.02 6.12
CA GLN A 689 -28.29 55.70 7.38
C GLN A 689 -28.76 54.74 8.48
N ALA A 690 -27.98 54.61 9.55
CA ALA A 690 -28.48 54.10 10.83
C ALA A 690 -28.93 55.31 11.66
N GLU A 691 -30.17 55.31 12.13
CA GLU A 691 -30.57 56.05 13.33
C GLU A 691 -31.90 55.51 13.91
N ASN A 692 -31.77 54.79 15.03
CA ASN A 692 -32.60 54.87 16.25
C ASN A 692 -34.05 54.29 16.32
N PRO A 693 -34.56 53.99 17.57
CA PRO A 693 -35.03 52.63 17.90
C PRO A 693 -36.45 52.52 18.55
N ALA A 694 -36.86 51.26 18.80
CA ALA A 694 -37.78 50.74 19.84
C ALA A 694 -39.32 50.79 19.59
N PRO A 695 -40.17 50.12 20.42
CA PRO A 695 -40.22 48.68 20.75
C PRO A 695 -41.69 48.12 20.74
N GLU A 696 -41.94 46.99 21.41
CA GLU A 696 -43.24 46.30 21.70
C GLU A 696 -43.65 45.19 20.72
N SER A 697 -44.18 44.02 21.09
CA SER A 697 -44.67 43.49 22.37
C SER A 697 -44.78 41.95 22.31
N LEU A 698 -44.85 41.39 23.52
CA LEU A 698 -45.17 40.02 23.94
C LEU A 698 -46.23 39.25 23.11
N SER A 699 -46.04 37.93 22.97
CA SER A 699 -46.92 36.96 23.66
C SER A 699 -46.46 35.51 23.53
N GLN A 700 -46.56 34.82 24.66
CA GLN A 700 -46.39 33.38 24.90
C GLN A 700 -47.52 32.57 24.28
N ALA A 701 -47.20 31.34 23.84
CA ALA A 701 -47.92 30.09 24.19
C ALA A 701 -47.17 28.92 23.50
N GLU A 702 -46.55 27.97 24.22
CA GLU A 702 -47.19 26.84 24.92
C GLU A 702 -47.77 25.83 23.90
N ARG A 703 -47.50 24.52 23.85
CA ARG A 703 -46.74 23.51 24.61
C ARG A 703 -46.90 22.19 23.83
N ILE A 704 -45.99 21.25 24.13
CA ILE A 704 -46.23 19.80 24.26
C ILE A 704 -46.38 18.95 22.98
N SER A 705 -45.39 18.07 22.88
CA SER A 705 -45.16 16.87 22.07
C SER A 705 -46.11 15.69 22.47
N PRO A 706 -45.83 14.43 22.08
CA PRO A 706 -46.19 13.75 20.84
C PRO A 706 -47.15 12.57 21.10
N GLU A 707 -47.74 11.95 20.07
CA GLU A 707 -48.03 10.51 20.19
C GLU A 707 -48.12 9.76 18.85
N ILE A 708 -47.62 8.54 18.96
CA ILE A 708 -47.44 7.47 17.99
C ILE A 708 -48.78 6.80 17.67
N LYS A 709 -49.03 6.42 16.40
CA LYS A 709 -49.58 5.09 16.08
C LYS A 709 -49.46 4.66 14.61
N ILE A 710 -48.99 3.43 14.50
CA ILE A 710 -48.88 2.50 13.38
C ILE A 710 -50.27 2.06 12.88
N ILE A 711 -50.40 1.72 11.58
CA ILE A 711 -51.15 0.57 10.96
C ILE A 711 -50.92 0.62 9.41
N ILE A 712 -50.21 -0.35 8.78
CA ILE A 712 -50.66 -1.52 7.95
C ILE A 712 -51.57 -1.11 6.76
N SER A 713 -51.50 -1.55 5.50
CA SER A 713 -50.88 -2.61 4.67
C SER A 713 -50.59 -2.01 3.26
N ALA A 714 -49.60 -2.45 2.48
CA ALA A 714 -49.58 -3.69 1.70
C ALA A 714 -48.19 -3.85 1.06
#